data_AF-A0A9W9HN88-F1
#
_entry.id   AF-A0A9W9HN88-F1
#
_cell.length_a   1.000
_cell.length_b   1.000
_cell.length_c   1.000
_cell.angle_alpha   90.00
_cell.angle_beta   90.00
_cell.angle_gamma   90.00
#
_symmetry.space_group_name_H-M   'P 1'
#
loop_
_entity.id
_entity.type
_entity.pdbx_description
1 polymer ?
#
loop_
_entity_poly.entity_id
_entity_poly.type
_entity_poly.pdbx_seq_one_letter_code
_entity_poly.pdbx_strand_id
1 'polypeptide(L)'
;MSQKALNNDLKLSVPGDLTDVSNKSEESANIEDPKEVVRHIQRVVDTVPDDYPGLPIWLNNLGVKLLTRYNRTGNLDDLQNAVQHAQRALKIIPEDHPNIASWLTSLSVILVTRYGRIGNLDDLDSAVRLAQRAVDTTPEEEHADLAFRSMILANHFSNRYRRTGNLDDLQNAVRLAQRDVDTIPKGHPDLAFSLNNLANILLTQYDRTGNLGDLQNAVRHAQRALNTVPEDHPDLASWLNNLAVKLLSRYNRAGDLNDLQNAVQYAQRAIDNTAEDHPNMASWLASLSVILVTRYGRIGKLHDLDRAVRLAQRAIDATTEDHPEIASRLNNLANMLSARYDRTGNSDDLQNAVGHAQSAIDTTTEDHPELASRINNLANMLSARKPRSECRRHYPMASHLNNLANMLSARYDRTGNSDDLQNAVRHAQRAVDTTPEDHPGLPSWLNTLAINLLTRYNRAGDLNDLQNAVRHAQRAVDITPGDHPDLASWLNNLANKFLARYSQTRDLDDLEMAVQYAQRAVDTIPKDHPKAASCLSNLANTLLTRYQETHELKDKDASFKFFSEAFDCHNAMPLERIKAGRGAMNILVWDGDFQTASLLAEKALGLLPIVCSRYLSRDDQQHAILQTSGLAAEAASLLLRTQKNASQALQYLEHGRGLIIGYLIDSRGDISDLAKNHPNMAKEFNRLRYKAFMSISPEDPAEIRRQRLRERDDAVAALECCLKDIRKQEGFDRFLLPLPSTALQENAIDGPIVVVNVTSISSDALMVLPTEIRHIPLPDSHSTKVEYYRSLGLARGLFRLIELDGRESLDILQELNFLCPPSRSELPRIWWIGTGLASSLPFHAAGDHSAGSVENAFSCVLSSYTPSIKMLRYARDRAQVQPDTQSVLLVIMPKTPGGDDLPGVMAEAKAIQETITTPYTVQLFDQPSAEVVLQALRDCSISHFACHGWSDILDPSNSYLALQGQSNSIPDRLTVQNISETHLGQARLAYLSACSTAENRVSKLADEGLHLASGFQVAGFAHTVASMWPSNDEICAQVASIFYRELIVKGGLREGNRAVAVAFHAAVKEVRMQHAEQPHQWAQFVHFGA
;
A
#
# COMPACT_ATOMS: atom_id res chain seq x y z
N MET A 1 35.09 35.62 -10.95
CA MET A 1 36.28 36.22 -11.60
C MET A 1 35.97 36.45 -13.08
N SER A 2 36.17 37.68 -13.56
CA SER A 2 36.06 38.04 -14.97
C SER A 2 37.16 37.35 -15.78
N GLN A 3 36.79 36.85 -16.96
CA GLN A 3 37.60 36.26 -18.04
C GLN A 3 38.93 36.98 -18.39
N LYS A 4 39.20 38.14 -17.79
CA LYS A 4 40.35 39.02 -18.05
C LYS A 4 41.69 38.48 -17.55
N ALA A 5 41.73 37.72 -16.45
CA ALA A 5 42.99 37.20 -15.93
C ALA A 5 43.50 35.97 -16.70
N LEU A 6 42.60 35.16 -17.28
CA LEU A 6 42.98 33.98 -18.08
C LEU A 6 43.27 34.31 -19.57
N ASN A 7 42.78 35.44 -20.09
CA ASN A 7 42.89 35.80 -21.51
C ASN A 7 44.15 36.62 -21.86
N ASN A 8 44.95 37.07 -20.90
CA ASN A 8 46.06 38.00 -21.17
C ASN A 8 47.37 37.33 -21.66
N ASP A 9 47.45 36.00 -21.74
CA ASP A 9 48.67 35.27 -22.14
C ASP A 9 48.83 35.07 -23.66
N LEU A 10 47.95 35.61 -24.51
CA LEU A 10 47.98 35.38 -25.97
C LEU A 10 48.94 36.30 -26.77
N LYS A 11 49.75 37.15 -26.12
CA LYS A 11 50.68 38.06 -26.83
C LYS A 11 52.13 37.65 -26.66
N LEU A 12 52.57 36.65 -27.44
CA LEU A 12 54.00 36.41 -27.71
C LEU A 12 54.21 36.37 -29.23
N SER A 13 55.14 37.20 -29.71
CA SER A 13 55.51 37.32 -31.13
C SER A 13 56.12 36.02 -31.65
N VAL A 14 55.52 35.44 -32.69
CA VAL A 14 56.01 34.23 -33.37
C VAL A 14 57.05 34.62 -34.45
N PRO A 15 58.19 33.91 -34.59
CA PRO A 15 59.11 34.11 -35.72
C PRO A 15 58.46 33.81 -37.07
N GLY A 16 58.92 34.49 -38.12
CA GLY A 16 58.22 34.76 -39.39
C GLY A 16 57.71 33.61 -40.27
N ASP A 17 57.90 32.34 -39.93
CA ASP A 17 57.47 31.18 -40.76
C ASP A 17 56.16 30.52 -40.30
N LEU A 18 55.45 31.09 -39.31
CA LEU A 18 54.13 30.61 -38.82
C LEU A 18 53.05 31.71 -38.82
N THR A 19 53.08 32.59 -39.82
CA THR A 19 52.13 33.70 -39.99
C THR A 19 50.66 33.26 -40.12
N ASP A 20 50.40 32.02 -40.55
CA ASP A 20 49.04 31.46 -40.66
C ASP A 20 48.44 31.03 -39.30
N VAL A 21 49.26 30.84 -38.26
CA VAL A 21 48.81 30.54 -36.88
C VAL A 21 48.54 31.82 -36.09
N SER A 22 49.31 32.89 -36.35
CA SER A 22 49.08 34.23 -35.78
C SER A 22 47.77 34.84 -36.25
N ASN A 23 47.44 34.76 -37.55
CA ASN A 23 46.18 35.28 -38.08
C ASN A 23 44.95 34.53 -37.54
N LYS A 24 45.08 33.23 -37.26
CA LYS A 24 44.02 32.41 -36.63
C LYS A 24 43.92 32.62 -35.11
N SER A 25 44.97 33.15 -34.46
CA SER A 25 44.95 33.52 -33.05
C SER A 25 44.09 34.77 -32.78
N GLU A 26 44.07 35.75 -33.71
CA GLU A 26 43.16 36.90 -33.65
C GLU A 26 41.71 36.50 -33.92
N GLU A 27 41.45 35.52 -34.81
CA GLU A 27 40.10 34.96 -35.00
C GLU A 27 39.58 34.26 -33.73
N SER A 28 40.44 33.53 -33.01
CA SER A 28 40.05 32.78 -31.79
C SER A 28 39.60 33.67 -30.62
N ALA A 29 40.00 34.94 -30.60
CA ALA A 29 39.57 35.91 -29.58
C ALA A 29 38.13 36.42 -29.80
N ASN A 30 37.54 36.18 -30.98
CA ASN A 30 36.19 36.62 -31.38
C ASN A 30 35.15 35.48 -31.49
N ILE A 31 35.50 34.24 -31.10
CA ILE A 31 34.59 33.08 -31.19
C ILE A 31 33.80 32.93 -29.87
N GLU A 32 32.49 33.18 -29.91
CA GLU A 32 31.58 33.00 -28.76
C GLU A 32 31.21 31.53 -28.49
N ASP A 33 31.36 30.61 -29.46
CA ASP A 33 31.02 29.18 -29.30
C ASP A 33 32.19 28.36 -28.70
N PRO A 34 32.05 27.81 -27.46
CA PRO A 34 33.08 26.99 -26.83
C PRO A 34 33.44 25.72 -27.60
N LYS A 35 32.55 25.18 -28.44
CA LYS A 35 32.81 23.97 -29.24
C LYS A 35 33.84 24.24 -30.34
N GLU A 36 33.73 25.40 -30.99
CA GLU A 36 34.68 25.84 -31.99
C GLU A 36 36.04 26.14 -31.35
N VAL A 37 36.07 26.80 -30.18
CA VAL A 37 37.32 27.09 -29.46
C VAL A 37 38.09 25.84 -29.06
N VAL A 38 37.42 24.82 -28.51
CA VAL A 38 38.07 23.53 -28.17
C VAL A 38 38.62 22.85 -29.42
N ARG A 39 37.87 22.84 -30.53
CA ARG A 39 38.31 22.22 -31.79
C ARG A 39 39.54 22.92 -32.38
N HIS A 40 39.58 24.25 -32.34
CA HIS A 40 40.71 25.03 -32.85
C HIS A 40 41.97 24.82 -32.01
N ILE A 41 41.86 24.88 -30.67
CA ILE A 41 43.01 24.65 -29.77
C ILE A 41 43.50 23.20 -29.89
N GLN A 42 42.60 22.22 -29.98
CA GLN A 42 42.96 20.81 -30.19
C GLN A 42 43.77 20.63 -31.47
N ARG A 43 43.34 21.24 -32.58
CA ARG A 43 44.06 21.18 -33.87
C ARG A 43 45.46 21.78 -33.80
N VAL A 44 45.66 22.85 -33.00
CA VAL A 44 46.99 23.42 -32.75
C VAL A 44 47.85 22.46 -31.93
N VAL A 45 47.30 21.87 -30.86
CA VAL A 45 48.01 20.87 -30.03
C VAL A 45 48.40 19.62 -30.83
N ASP A 46 47.58 19.21 -31.80
CA ASP A 46 47.82 18.02 -32.62
C ASP A 46 48.82 18.25 -33.77
N THR A 47 49.10 19.51 -34.14
CA THR A 47 49.95 19.87 -35.30
C THR A 47 51.33 20.40 -34.92
N VAL A 48 51.49 20.85 -33.67
CA VAL A 48 52.72 21.46 -33.18
C VAL A 48 53.66 20.38 -32.58
N PRO A 49 54.96 20.36 -32.96
CA PRO A 49 55.96 19.44 -32.39
C PRO A 49 56.13 19.53 -30.86
N ASP A 50 56.52 18.43 -30.23
CA ASP A 50 56.70 18.31 -28.76
C ASP A 50 57.78 19.24 -28.18
N ASP A 51 58.73 19.68 -29.00
CA ASP A 51 59.83 20.59 -28.65
C ASP A 51 59.47 22.08 -28.84
N TYR A 52 58.25 22.38 -29.30
CA TYR A 52 57.81 23.76 -29.50
C TYR A 52 57.63 24.49 -28.15
N PRO A 53 58.30 25.63 -27.92
CA PRO A 53 58.27 26.34 -26.63
C PRO A 53 56.88 26.76 -26.15
N GLY A 54 55.93 26.98 -27.05
CA GLY A 54 54.56 27.38 -26.71
C GLY A 54 53.58 26.22 -26.47
N LEU A 55 53.97 24.96 -26.70
CA LEU A 55 53.09 23.80 -26.59
C LEU A 55 52.51 23.63 -25.16
N PRO A 56 53.27 23.84 -24.07
CA PRO A 56 52.73 23.73 -22.71
C PRO A 56 51.58 24.72 -22.43
N ILE A 57 51.64 25.92 -23.01
CA ILE A 57 50.59 26.95 -22.88
C ILE A 57 49.29 26.46 -23.55
N TRP A 58 49.40 25.93 -24.78
CA TRP A 58 48.24 25.39 -25.52
C TRP A 58 47.62 24.18 -24.82
N LEU A 59 48.44 23.29 -24.26
CA LEU A 59 47.98 22.13 -23.51
C LEU A 59 47.20 22.52 -22.24
N ASN A 60 47.70 23.49 -21.46
CA ASN A 60 46.99 23.97 -20.28
C ASN A 60 45.65 24.64 -20.66
N ASN A 61 45.66 25.49 -21.70
CA ASN A 61 44.47 26.16 -22.18
C ASN A 61 43.42 25.19 -22.72
N LEU A 62 43.84 24.15 -23.44
CA LEU A 62 42.97 23.06 -23.88
C LEU A 62 42.32 22.35 -22.69
N GLY A 63 43.11 22.04 -21.66
CA GLY A 63 42.61 21.42 -20.43
C GLY A 63 41.52 22.25 -19.74
N VAL A 64 41.72 23.56 -19.62
CA VAL A 64 40.73 24.47 -19.01
C VAL A 64 39.46 24.60 -19.85
N LYS A 65 39.59 24.65 -21.19
CA LYS A 65 38.42 24.72 -22.09
C LYS A 65 37.63 23.42 -22.11
N LEU A 66 38.30 22.27 -22.07
CA LEU A 66 37.65 20.97 -21.92
C LEU A 66 36.91 20.85 -20.59
N LEU A 67 37.49 21.31 -19.48
CA LEU A 67 36.79 21.40 -18.19
C LEU A 67 35.53 22.29 -18.28
N THR A 68 35.64 23.43 -18.96
CA THR A 68 34.51 24.35 -19.16
C THR A 68 33.39 23.70 -19.99
N ARG A 69 33.75 22.94 -21.03
CA ARG A 69 32.79 22.18 -21.85
C ARG A 69 32.14 21.08 -21.03
N TYR A 70 32.92 20.30 -20.28
CA TYR A 70 32.43 19.29 -19.35
C TYR A 70 31.43 19.87 -18.35
N ASN A 71 31.71 21.03 -17.74
CA ASN A 71 30.80 21.67 -16.79
C ASN A 71 29.44 22.06 -17.41
N ARG A 72 29.36 22.17 -18.75
CA ARG A 72 28.12 22.45 -19.48
C ARG A 72 27.43 21.19 -20.00
N THR A 73 28.21 20.20 -20.46
CA THR A 73 27.69 19.02 -21.19
C THR A 73 27.64 17.75 -20.36
N GLY A 74 28.39 17.68 -19.26
CA GLY A 74 28.56 16.49 -18.44
C GLY A 74 29.41 15.39 -19.08
N ASN A 75 30.00 15.61 -20.27
CA ASN A 75 30.75 14.60 -21.02
C ASN A 75 32.04 14.17 -20.31
N LEU A 76 32.08 12.95 -19.78
CA LEU A 76 33.22 12.43 -19.02
C LEU A 76 34.53 12.38 -19.82
N ASP A 77 34.46 12.20 -21.14
CA ASP A 77 35.66 12.18 -21.99
C ASP A 77 36.37 13.52 -21.98
N ASP A 78 35.62 14.63 -21.93
CA ASP A 78 36.17 15.98 -21.85
C ASP A 78 36.95 16.16 -20.54
N LEU A 79 36.43 15.62 -19.44
CA LEU A 79 37.08 15.70 -18.13
C LEU A 79 38.33 14.83 -18.05
N GLN A 80 38.32 13.64 -18.66
CA GLN A 80 39.50 12.78 -18.74
C GLN A 80 40.59 13.41 -19.59
N ASN A 81 40.24 13.93 -20.77
CA ASN A 81 41.17 14.62 -21.66
C ASN A 81 41.71 15.90 -21.02
N ALA A 82 40.89 16.65 -20.27
CA ALA A 82 41.34 17.82 -19.52
C ALA A 82 42.47 17.50 -18.54
N VAL A 83 42.36 16.40 -17.79
CA VAL A 83 43.42 15.94 -16.88
C VAL A 83 44.68 15.58 -17.66
N GLN A 84 44.55 14.80 -18.74
CA GLN A 84 45.70 14.36 -19.53
C GLN A 84 46.50 15.54 -20.11
N HIS A 85 45.81 16.53 -20.70
CA HIS A 85 46.47 17.69 -21.28
C HIS A 85 47.11 18.61 -20.23
N ALA A 86 46.43 18.84 -19.09
CA ALA A 86 46.98 19.65 -18.00
C ALA A 86 48.19 18.96 -17.31
N GLN A 87 48.18 17.63 -17.18
CA GLN A 87 49.34 16.86 -16.70
C GLN A 87 50.52 16.92 -17.68
N ARG A 88 50.24 16.80 -18.99
CA ARG A 88 51.28 16.92 -20.04
C ARG A 88 51.90 18.32 -20.06
N ALA A 89 51.10 19.38 -19.89
CA ALA A 89 51.61 20.75 -19.80
C ALA A 89 52.61 20.93 -18.64
N LEU A 90 52.26 20.44 -17.44
CA LEU A 90 53.11 20.52 -16.25
C LEU A 90 54.36 19.65 -16.31
N LYS A 91 54.39 18.61 -17.16
CA LYS A 91 55.57 17.76 -17.37
C LYS A 91 56.64 18.43 -18.25
N ILE A 92 56.22 19.31 -19.16
CA ILE A 92 57.09 19.94 -20.15
C ILE A 92 57.62 21.30 -19.66
N ILE A 93 56.86 22.00 -18.81
CA ILE A 93 57.21 23.35 -18.35
C ILE A 93 58.43 23.36 -17.39
N PRO A 94 59.36 24.32 -17.51
CA PRO A 94 60.41 24.56 -16.51
C PRO A 94 59.86 24.97 -15.13
N GLU A 95 60.58 24.61 -14.05
CA GLU A 95 60.14 24.91 -12.66
C GLU A 95 60.15 26.40 -12.31
N ASP A 96 60.92 27.21 -13.03
CA ASP A 96 61.05 28.66 -12.88
C ASP A 96 60.10 29.47 -13.79
N HIS A 97 59.20 28.80 -14.51
CA HIS A 97 58.29 29.46 -15.43
C HIS A 97 57.27 30.34 -14.68
N PRO A 98 57.04 31.60 -15.12
CA PRO A 98 56.23 32.58 -14.39
C PRO A 98 54.78 32.10 -14.12
N ASN A 99 54.21 31.32 -15.03
CA ASN A 99 52.84 30.81 -14.90
C ASN A 99 52.72 29.42 -14.23
N ILE A 100 53.81 28.83 -13.71
CA ILE A 100 53.78 27.47 -13.14
C ILE A 100 52.72 27.33 -12.03
N ALA A 101 52.64 28.34 -11.17
CA ALA A 101 51.64 28.36 -10.11
C ALA A 101 50.23 28.31 -10.72
N SER A 102 49.93 29.08 -11.77
CA SER A 102 48.59 29.13 -12.40
C SER A 102 48.16 27.76 -12.95
N TRP A 103 49.10 27.01 -13.52
CA TRP A 103 48.83 25.71 -14.11
C TRP A 103 48.69 24.61 -13.05
N LEU A 104 49.46 24.69 -11.96
CA LEU A 104 49.25 23.85 -10.77
C LEU A 104 47.84 24.04 -10.20
N THR A 105 47.37 25.28 -10.10
CA THR A 105 45.98 25.59 -9.70
C THR A 105 44.97 24.99 -10.67
N SER A 106 45.19 25.17 -11.99
CA SER A 106 44.30 24.67 -13.03
C SER A 106 44.14 23.14 -12.97
N LEU A 107 45.24 22.39 -12.88
CA LEU A 107 45.18 20.93 -12.73
C LEU A 107 44.51 20.51 -11.41
N SER A 108 44.78 21.22 -10.30
CA SER A 108 44.14 20.90 -9.02
C SER A 108 42.60 20.98 -9.09
N VAL A 109 42.06 21.98 -9.80
CA VAL A 109 40.61 22.16 -9.99
C VAL A 109 40.02 21.07 -10.89
N ILE A 110 40.72 20.70 -11.97
CA ILE A 110 40.28 19.61 -12.86
C ILE A 110 40.23 18.28 -12.09
N LEU A 111 41.23 17.99 -11.25
CA LEU A 111 41.29 16.77 -10.45
C LEU A 111 40.16 16.71 -9.40
N VAL A 112 39.86 17.81 -8.70
CA VAL A 112 38.70 17.84 -7.79
C VAL A 112 37.37 17.68 -8.53
N THR A 113 37.27 18.19 -9.75
CA THR A 113 36.08 18.00 -10.59
C THR A 113 35.93 16.54 -11.01
N ARG A 114 37.02 15.88 -11.39
CA ARG A 114 37.05 14.44 -11.71
C ARG A 114 36.74 13.58 -10.50
N TYR A 115 37.29 13.94 -9.34
CA TYR A 115 36.92 13.34 -8.07
C TYR A 115 35.41 13.41 -7.80
N GLY A 116 34.82 14.60 -8.01
CA GLY A 116 33.37 14.79 -7.83
C GLY A 116 32.50 13.90 -8.71
N ARG A 117 33.02 13.38 -9.83
CA ARG A 117 32.30 12.45 -10.72
C ARG A 117 32.61 10.98 -10.50
N ILE A 118 33.88 10.65 -10.36
CA ILE A 118 34.37 9.25 -10.41
C ILE A 118 34.65 8.73 -9.00
N GLY A 119 34.78 9.62 -8.00
CA GLY A 119 35.03 9.23 -6.61
C GLY A 119 36.47 8.81 -6.31
N ASN A 120 37.40 8.98 -7.25
CA ASN A 120 38.80 8.57 -7.11
C ASN A 120 39.56 9.41 -6.06
N LEU A 121 39.79 8.87 -4.87
CA LEU A 121 40.45 9.57 -3.76
C LEU A 121 41.87 10.06 -4.09
N ASP A 122 42.59 9.37 -4.98
CA ASP A 122 43.95 9.76 -5.41
C ASP A 122 43.95 11.13 -6.12
N ASP A 123 42.85 11.46 -6.82
CA ASP A 123 42.69 12.75 -7.48
C ASP A 123 42.57 13.88 -6.46
N LEU A 124 41.85 13.64 -5.36
CA LEU A 124 41.65 14.62 -4.31
C LEU A 124 42.95 14.88 -3.54
N ASP A 125 43.70 13.83 -3.21
CA ASP A 125 45.02 13.97 -2.58
C ASP A 125 46.03 14.66 -3.48
N SER A 126 46.01 14.34 -4.78
CA SER A 126 46.85 15.01 -5.77
C SER A 126 46.48 16.47 -5.93
N ALA A 127 45.19 16.81 -5.91
CA ALA A 127 44.73 18.19 -5.98
C ALA A 127 45.19 19.04 -4.78
N VAL A 128 45.13 18.50 -3.55
CA VAL A 128 45.63 19.19 -2.35
C VAL A 128 47.13 19.44 -2.48
N ARG A 129 47.92 18.44 -2.89
CA ARG A 129 49.38 18.59 -3.09
C ARG A 129 49.71 19.66 -4.14
N LEU A 130 49.01 19.66 -5.27
CA LEU A 130 49.23 20.62 -6.34
C LEU A 130 48.82 22.05 -5.94
N ALA A 131 47.70 22.21 -5.24
CA ALA A 131 47.26 23.52 -4.74
C ALA A 131 48.20 24.06 -3.65
N GLN A 132 48.74 23.18 -2.78
CA GLN A 132 49.75 23.58 -1.80
C GLN A 132 51.02 24.07 -2.49
N ARG A 133 51.53 23.31 -3.46
CA ARG A 133 52.70 23.72 -4.26
C ARG A 133 52.43 25.03 -5.02
N ALA A 134 51.21 25.25 -5.50
CA ALA A 134 50.83 26.50 -6.15
C ALA A 134 50.86 27.70 -5.20
N VAL A 135 50.49 27.52 -3.92
CA VAL A 135 50.58 28.56 -2.88
C VAL A 135 52.05 28.81 -2.51
N ASP A 136 52.84 27.76 -2.33
CA ASP A 136 54.24 27.85 -1.92
C ASP A 136 55.13 28.52 -2.99
N THR A 137 54.73 28.45 -4.26
CA THR A 137 55.47 29.01 -5.41
C THR A 137 55.04 30.46 -5.74
N THR A 138 54.00 30.99 -5.09
CA THR A 138 53.54 32.36 -5.31
C THR A 138 54.26 33.34 -4.38
N PRO A 139 54.91 34.39 -4.91
CA PRO A 139 55.57 35.40 -4.08
C PRO A 139 54.61 36.09 -3.10
N GLU A 140 55.06 36.38 -1.89
CA GLU A 140 54.22 37.02 -0.86
C GLU A 140 53.73 38.42 -1.26
N GLU A 141 54.44 39.09 -2.18
CA GLU A 141 54.14 40.42 -2.72
C GLU A 141 52.93 40.41 -3.68
N GLU A 142 52.55 39.25 -4.21
CA GLU A 142 51.38 39.05 -5.10
C GLU A 142 50.11 38.74 -4.27
N HIS A 143 49.75 39.65 -3.37
CA HIS A 143 48.70 39.42 -2.35
C HIS A 143 47.34 38.94 -2.91
N ALA A 144 46.92 39.37 -4.11
CA ALA A 144 45.66 38.97 -4.71
C ALA A 144 45.70 37.53 -5.27
N ASP A 145 46.77 37.18 -5.98
CA ASP A 145 46.96 35.83 -6.53
C ASP A 145 47.21 34.80 -5.43
N LEU A 146 47.96 35.19 -4.39
CA LEU A 146 48.19 34.35 -3.20
C LEU A 146 46.88 34.06 -2.45
N ALA A 147 46.00 35.07 -2.30
CA ALA A 147 44.69 34.88 -1.67
C ALA A 147 43.78 33.96 -2.50
N PHE A 148 43.75 34.13 -3.83
CA PHE A 148 42.97 33.25 -4.70
C PHE A 148 43.43 31.79 -4.62
N ARG A 149 44.74 31.55 -4.61
CA ARG A 149 45.33 30.19 -4.50
C ARG A 149 45.08 29.57 -3.13
N SER A 150 45.21 30.38 -2.07
CA SER A 150 44.91 29.98 -0.70
C SER A 150 43.44 29.59 -0.53
N MET A 151 42.51 30.31 -1.17
CA MET A 151 41.10 29.98 -1.22
C MET A 151 40.84 28.62 -1.89
N ILE A 152 41.49 28.33 -3.03
CA ILE A 152 41.37 27.04 -3.72
C ILE A 152 41.90 25.90 -2.84
N LEU A 153 43.06 26.08 -2.21
CA LEU A 153 43.63 25.12 -1.28
C LEU A 153 42.71 24.87 -0.07
N ALA A 154 42.15 25.92 0.53
CA ALA A 154 41.19 25.80 1.63
C ALA A 154 39.94 25.00 1.23
N ASN A 155 39.45 25.16 0.00
CA ASN A 155 38.35 24.37 -0.55
C ASN A 155 38.72 22.90 -0.76
N HIS A 156 39.93 22.61 -1.26
CA HIS A 156 40.40 21.23 -1.43
C HIS A 156 40.56 20.52 -0.08
N PHE A 157 41.09 21.21 0.93
CA PHE A 157 41.12 20.70 2.30
C PHE A 157 39.69 20.42 2.84
N SER A 158 38.75 21.34 2.63
CA SER A 158 37.34 21.15 3.01
C SER A 158 36.70 19.94 2.30
N ASN A 159 36.99 19.75 1.01
CA ASN A 159 36.52 18.61 0.22
C ASN A 159 37.10 17.28 0.72
N ARG A 160 38.40 17.25 1.02
CA ARG A 160 39.07 16.06 1.58
C ARG A 160 38.53 15.73 2.96
N TYR A 161 38.37 16.73 3.82
CA TYR A 161 37.74 16.57 5.13
C TYR A 161 36.33 15.94 5.02
N ARG A 162 35.47 16.44 4.13
CA ARG A 162 34.10 15.89 3.96
C ARG A 162 34.08 14.39 3.61
N ARG A 163 35.19 13.84 3.13
CA ARG A 163 35.28 12.47 2.61
C ARG A 163 36.13 11.55 3.49
N THR A 164 37.17 12.08 4.12
CA THR A 164 38.06 11.31 5.03
C THR A 164 37.73 11.50 6.50
N GLY A 165 37.03 12.59 6.86
CA GLY A 165 36.80 13.00 8.25
C GLY A 165 38.06 13.55 8.95
N ASN A 166 39.16 13.80 8.22
CA ASN A 166 40.42 14.27 8.79
C ASN A 166 40.31 15.70 9.34
N LEU A 167 40.33 15.84 10.67
CA LEU A 167 40.15 17.13 11.34
C LEU A 167 41.27 18.13 11.03
N ASP A 168 42.49 17.66 10.72
CA ASP A 168 43.60 18.54 10.39
C ASP A 168 43.34 19.32 9.09
N ASP A 169 42.68 18.67 8.12
CA ASP A 169 42.29 19.32 6.87
C ASP A 169 41.27 20.42 7.12
N LEU A 170 40.26 20.17 7.96
CA LEU A 170 39.27 21.18 8.31
C LEU A 170 39.93 22.36 9.05
N GLN A 171 40.85 22.11 9.98
CA GLN A 171 41.57 23.17 10.68
C GLN A 171 42.46 23.99 9.74
N ASN A 172 43.13 23.35 8.78
CA ASN A 172 43.93 24.02 7.76
C ASN A 172 43.05 24.87 6.83
N ALA A 173 41.88 24.35 6.42
CA ALA A 173 40.92 25.11 5.61
C ALA A 173 40.43 26.37 6.32
N VAL A 174 40.05 26.27 7.60
CA VAL A 174 39.61 27.42 8.41
C VAL A 174 40.73 28.45 8.56
N ARG A 175 41.95 28.00 8.87
CA ARG A 175 43.11 28.86 9.07
C ARG A 175 43.45 29.66 7.81
N LEU A 176 43.46 29.00 6.65
CA LEU A 176 43.74 29.64 5.36
C LEU A 176 42.62 30.64 4.98
N ALA A 177 41.36 30.23 5.07
CA ALA A 177 40.24 31.11 4.73
C ALA A 177 40.11 32.31 5.68
N GLN A 178 40.46 32.15 6.96
CA GLN A 178 40.52 33.25 7.92
C GLN A 178 41.66 34.22 7.60
N ARG A 179 42.86 33.68 7.30
CA ARG A 179 44.00 34.49 6.86
C ARG A 179 43.66 35.35 5.65
N ASP A 180 43.02 34.77 4.64
CA ASP A 180 42.64 35.49 3.41
C ASP A 180 41.66 36.65 3.70
N VAL A 181 40.71 36.45 4.62
CA VAL A 181 39.77 37.51 5.03
C VAL A 181 40.47 38.63 5.83
N ASP A 182 41.51 38.29 6.58
CA ASP A 182 42.25 39.25 7.42
C ASP A 182 43.29 40.06 6.63
N THR A 183 43.81 39.51 5.53
CA THR A 183 44.82 40.17 4.68
C THR A 183 44.22 41.07 3.60
N ILE A 184 43.03 40.73 3.07
CA ILE A 184 42.40 41.52 1.99
C ILE A 184 41.82 42.84 2.54
N PRO A 185 42.21 44.01 2.00
CA PRO A 185 41.70 45.31 2.45
C PRO A 185 40.18 45.45 2.33
N LYS A 186 39.57 46.21 3.26
CA LYS A 186 38.15 46.56 3.20
C LYS A 186 37.86 47.35 1.91
N GLY A 187 36.99 46.83 1.05
CA GLY A 187 36.60 47.43 -0.23
C GLY A 187 37.25 46.80 -1.46
N HIS A 188 38.18 45.84 -1.28
CA HIS A 188 38.71 45.06 -2.40
C HIS A 188 37.63 44.13 -2.97
N PRO A 189 37.48 44.02 -4.31
CA PRO A 189 36.48 43.15 -4.95
C PRO A 189 36.53 41.68 -4.48
N ASP A 190 37.73 41.17 -4.19
CA ASP A 190 37.93 39.76 -3.79
C ASP A 190 37.60 39.47 -2.31
N LEU A 191 37.31 40.50 -1.51
CA LEU A 191 36.92 40.32 -0.11
C LEU A 191 35.57 39.58 -0.01
N ALA A 192 34.64 39.85 -0.93
CA ALA A 192 33.34 39.19 -0.97
C ALA A 192 33.47 37.68 -1.20
N PHE A 193 34.35 37.28 -2.13
CA PHE A 193 34.65 35.88 -2.42
C PHE A 193 35.23 35.16 -1.19
N SER A 194 36.24 35.77 -0.54
CA SER A 194 36.90 35.20 0.63
C SER A 194 35.95 35.08 1.83
N LEU A 195 35.07 36.07 2.05
CA LEU A 195 34.04 36.03 3.08
C LEU A 195 33.01 34.91 2.83
N ASN A 196 32.56 34.72 1.59
CA ASN A 196 31.65 33.63 1.25
C ASN A 196 32.34 32.25 1.40
N ASN A 197 33.63 32.15 1.04
CA ASN A 197 34.41 30.93 1.20
C ASN A 197 34.57 30.54 2.68
N LEU A 198 34.99 31.49 3.52
CA LEU A 198 35.08 31.30 4.96
C LEU A 198 33.72 30.91 5.55
N ALA A 199 32.63 31.54 5.10
CA ALA A 199 31.29 31.20 5.54
C ALA A 199 30.89 29.75 5.21
N ASN A 200 31.30 29.20 4.07
CA ASN A 200 31.06 27.79 3.72
C ASN A 200 31.88 26.84 4.60
N ILE A 201 33.16 27.15 4.83
CA ILE A 201 34.05 26.31 5.66
C ILE A 201 33.59 26.32 7.12
N LEU A 202 33.15 27.47 7.65
CA LEU A 202 32.56 27.56 9.00
C LEU A 202 31.25 26.77 9.12
N LEU A 203 30.44 26.67 8.05
CA LEU A 203 29.26 25.79 8.04
C LEU A 203 29.68 24.31 8.11
N THR A 204 30.69 23.89 7.32
CA THR A 204 31.24 22.53 7.39
C THR A 204 31.81 22.22 8.79
N GLN A 205 32.46 23.19 9.43
CA GLN A 205 32.96 23.06 10.80
C GLN A 205 31.82 22.96 11.82
N TYR A 206 30.76 23.74 11.62
CA TYR A 206 29.55 23.65 12.42
C TYR A 206 28.91 22.26 12.31
N ASP A 207 28.72 21.73 11.10
CA ASP A 207 28.11 20.41 10.88
C ASP A 207 28.86 19.29 11.61
N ARG A 208 30.17 19.47 11.82
CA ARG A 208 31.01 18.55 12.60
C ARG A 208 30.93 18.76 14.11
N THR A 209 31.09 20.00 14.56
CA THR A 209 31.33 20.32 15.96
C THR A 209 30.04 20.62 16.74
N GLY A 210 28.97 20.99 16.02
CA GLY A 210 27.73 21.51 16.60
C GLY A 210 27.88 22.89 17.25
N ASN A 211 29.03 23.57 17.10
CA ASN A 211 29.29 24.85 17.73
C ASN A 211 28.48 25.98 17.08
N LEU A 212 27.43 26.44 17.76
CA LEU A 212 26.55 27.51 17.27
C LEU A 212 27.29 28.82 16.94
N GLY A 213 28.44 29.09 17.58
CA GLY A 213 29.27 30.26 17.26
C GLY A 213 29.78 30.23 15.83
N ASP A 214 30.16 29.07 15.30
CA ASP A 214 30.66 28.90 13.93
C ASP A 214 29.54 29.14 12.91
N LEU A 215 28.31 28.68 13.21
CA LEU A 215 27.13 28.93 12.38
C LEU A 215 26.71 30.40 12.38
N GLN A 216 26.78 31.07 13.54
CA GLN A 216 26.51 32.52 13.63
C GLN A 216 27.54 33.32 12.82
N ASN A 217 28.82 32.95 12.94
CA ASN A 217 29.90 33.55 12.17
C ASN A 217 29.70 33.28 10.67
N ALA A 218 29.34 32.07 10.27
CA ALA A 218 29.05 31.72 8.87
C ALA A 218 27.96 32.62 8.27
N VAL A 219 26.83 32.79 8.97
CA VAL A 219 25.75 33.69 8.51
C VAL A 219 26.23 35.14 8.43
N ARG A 220 26.98 35.60 9.44
CA ARG A 220 27.52 36.97 9.48
C ARG A 220 28.47 37.24 8.31
N HIS A 221 29.37 36.31 8.01
CA HIS A 221 30.33 36.45 6.89
C HIS A 221 29.61 36.37 5.53
N ALA A 222 28.63 35.48 5.36
CA ALA A 222 27.82 35.40 4.14
C ALA A 222 26.99 36.68 3.91
N GLN A 223 26.41 37.26 4.97
CA GLN A 223 25.69 38.54 4.89
C GLN A 223 26.64 39.70 4.54
N ARG A 224 27.83 39.72 5.15
CA ARG A 224 28.85 40.74 4.86
C ARG A 224 29.34 40.64 3.42
N ALA A 225 29.50 39.44 2.88
CA ALA A 225 29.82 39.22 1.46
C ALA A 225 28.73 39.80 0.55
N LEU A 226 27.46 39.50 0.84
CA LEU A 226 26.33 40.00 0.05
C LEU A 226 26.22 41.53 0.06
N ASN A 227 26.49 42.16 1.21
CA ASN A 227 26.43 43.62 1.34
C ASN A 227 27.54 44.37 0.59
N THR A 228 28.60 43.68 0.16
CA THR A 228 29.73 44.26 -0.57
C THR A 228 29.59 44.19 -2.09
N VAL A 229 28.50 43.60 -2.60
CA VAL A 229 28.36 43.16 -3.98
C VAL A 229 27.25 43.93 -4.70
N PRO A 230 27.51 44.48 -5.91
CA PRO A 230 26.49 45.08 -6.77
C PRO A 230 25.39 44.11 -7.23
N GLU A 231 24.18 44.62 -7.53
CA GLU A 231 23.04 43.77 -7.96
C GLU A 231 23.24 43.09 -9.33
N ASP A 232 24.16 43.58 -10.16
CA ASP A 232 24.51 43.01 -11.48
C ASP A 232 25.67 42.01 -11.43
N HIS A 233 26.12 41.61 -10.23
CA HIS A 233 27.25 40.71 -10.09
C HIS A 233 26.91 39.27 -10.58
N PRO A 234 27.75 38.65 -11.43
CA PRO A 234 27.49 37.32 -12.01
C PRO A 234 27.24 36.20 -10.99
N ASP A 235 27.92 36.26 -9.84
CA ASP A 235 27.79 35.23 -8.78
C ASP A 235 26.70 35.55 -7.73
N LEU A 236 25.90 36.60 -7.92
CA LEU A 236 24.90 37.04 -6.93
C LEU A 236 23.91 35.93 -6.58
N ALA A 237 23.39 35.20 -7.58
CA ALA A 237 22.45 34.11 -7.37
C ALA A 237 23.05 32.98 -6.50
N SER A 238 24.31 32.62 -6.73
CA SER A 238 25.03 31.62 -5.94
C SER A 238 25.20 32.07 -4.48
N TRP A 239 25.51 33.34 -4.24
CA TRP A 239 25.68 33.88 -2.88
C TRP A 239 24.36 34.03 -2.13
N LEU A 240 23.29 34.44 -2.81
CA LEU A 240 21.93 34.45 -2.27
C LEU A 240 21.50 33.05 -1.82
N ASN A 241 21.74 32.02 -2.65
CA ASN A 241 21.44 30.64 -2.29
C ASN A 241 22.30 30.14 -1.10
N ASN A 242 23.60 30.44 -1.10
CA ASN A 242 24.50 30.06 -0.01
C ASN A 242 24.11 30.68 1.34
N LEU A 243 23.63 31.92 1.32
CA LEU A 243 23.09 32.59 2.51
C LEU A 243 21.78 31.94 2.94
N ALA A 244 20.87 31.63 2.00
CA ALA A 244 19.61 30.96 2.29
C ALA A 244 19.80 29.60 2.98
N VAL A 245 20.75 28.78 2.51
CA VAL A 245 21.09 27.48 3.14
C VAL A 245 21.64 27.64 4.56
N LYS A 246 22.45 28.68 4.81
CA LYS A 246 22.99 28.98 6.15
C LYS A 246 21.90 29.47 7.10
N LEU A 247 20.99 30.31 6.61
CA LEU A 247 19.82 30.76 7.38
C LEU A 247 18.89 29.58 7.70
N LEU A 248 18.66 28.66 6.76
CA LEU A 248 17.93 27.41 7.03
C LEU A 248 18.64 26.57 8.11
N SER A 249 19.96 26.44 8.03
CA SER A 249 20.74 25.69 9.02
C SER A 249 20.68 26.32 10.41
N ARG A 250 20.75 27.65 10.50
CA ARG A 250 20.56 28.41 11.74
C ARG A 250 19.15 28.28 12.28
N TYR A 251 18.15 28.35 11.39
CA TYR A 251 16.76 28.10 11.74
C TYR A 251 16.55 26.72 12.36
N ASN A 252 17.08 25.67 11.73
CA ASN A 252 16.91 24.29 12.21
C ASN A 252 17.47 24.06 13.63
N ARG A 253 18.28 25.00 14.14
CA ARG A 253 19.02 24.87 15.40
C ARG A 253 18.60 25.87 16.45
N ALA A 254 18.34 27.11 16.05
CA ALA A 254 17.92 28.20 16.92
C ALA A 254 16.41 28.46 16.89
N GLY A 255 15.69 27.99 15.85
CA GLY A 255 14.24 28.11 15.72
C GLY A 255 13.74 29.50 15.31
N ASP A 256 14.60 30.44 14.93
CA ASP A 256 14.19 31.81 14.58
C ASP A 256 13.43 31.87 13.25
N LEU A 257 12.10 32.09 13.32
CA LEU A 257 11.24 32.14 12.16
C LEU A 257 11.64 33.23 11.13
N ASN A 258 12.32 34.29 11.56
CA ASN A 258 12.83 35.31 10.64
C ASN A 258 13.90 34.72 9.72
N ASP A 259 14.75 33.82 10.21
CA ASP A 259 15.75 33.14 9.38
C ASP A 259 15.10 32.28 8.31
N LEU A 260 14.02 31.57 8.66
CA LEU A 260 13.30 30.74 7.70
C LEU A 260 12.58 31.58 6.63
N GLN A 261 12.00 32.71 7.01
CA GLN A 261 11.40 33.65 6.07
C GLN A 261 12.44 34.26 5.14
N ASN A 262 13.56 34.73 5.70
CA ASN A 262 14.67 35.29 4.94
C ASN A 262 15.30 34.23 4.02
N ALA A 263 15.44 32.98 4.47
CA ALA A 263 15.91 31.88 3.64
C ALA A 263 15.03 31.67 2.39
N VAL A 264 13.70 31.68 2.54
CA VAL A 264 12.79 31.61 1.39
C VAL A 264 12.96 32.81 0.47
N GLN A 265 13.05 34.03 1.02
CA GLN A 265 13.21 35.24 0.22
C GLN A 265 14.51 35.24 -0.58
N TYR A 266 15.64 34.89 0.05
CA TYR A 266 16.94 34.86 -0.62
C TYR A 266 17.04 33.72 -1.64
N ALA A 267 16.54 32.53 -1.34
CA ALA A 267 16.48 31.42 -2.30
C ALA A 267 15.56 31.75 -3.49
N GLN A 268 14.45 32.44 -3.26
CA GLN A 268 13.57 32.91 -4.33
C GLN A 268 14.27 33.94 -5.22
N ARG A 269 14.92 34.94 -4.61
CA ARG A 269 15.68 35.96 -5.35
C ARG A 269 16.80 35.35 -6.18
N ALA A 270 17.47 34.29 -5.70
CA ALA A 270 18.47 33.58 -6.50
C ALA A 270 17.89 32.99 -7.79
N ILE A 271 16.68 32.42 -7.71
CA ILE A 271 15.97 31.84 -8.86
C ILE A 271 15.46 32.95 -9.79
N ASP A 272 14.84 34.00 -9.25
CA ASP A 272 14.25 35.09 -10.04
C ASP A 272 15.29 35.88 -10.84
N ASN A 273 16.54 35.95 -10.35
CA ASN A 273 17.64 36.64 -11.02
C ASN A 273 18.43 35.75 -11.99
N THR A 274 17.95 34.54 -12.29
CA THR A 274 18.68 33.64 -13.17
C THR A 274 17.84 33.06 -14.30
N ALA A 275 18.42 32.99 -15.50
CA ALA A 275 17.82 32.35 -16.67
C ALA A 275 17.54 30.86 -16.43
N GLU A 276 16.48 30.33 -17.06
CA GLU A 276 16.01 28.95 -16.85
C GLU A 276 17.02 27.88 -17.29
N ASP A 277 17.89 28.20 -18.26
CA ASP A 277 18.93 27.31 -18.81
C ASP A 277 20.25 27.35 -18.03
N HIS A 278 20.29 28.07 -16.91
CA HIS A 278 21.51 28.20 -16.13
C HIS A 278 21.94 26.86 -15.48
N PRO A 279 23.23 26.47 -15.56
CA PRO A 279 23.71 25.16 -15.09
C PRO A 279 23.39 24.83 -13.62
N ASN A 280 23.31 25.84 -12.76
CA ASN A 280 23.02 25.67 -11.33
C ASN A 280 21.53 25.79 -10.96
N MET A 281 20.63 26.01 -11.94
CA MET A 281 19.20 26.19 -11.69
C MET A 281 18.60 25.01 -10.91
N ALA A 282 18.94 23.79 -11.30
CA ALA A 282 18.46 22.58 -10.64
C ALA A 282 18.86 22.52 -9.15
N SER A 283 20.06 22.99 -8.79
CA SER A 283 20.54 23.03 -7.40
C SER A 283 19.82 24.09 -6.56
N TRP A 284 19.47 25.24 -7.15
CA TRP A 284 18.71 26.29 -6.45
C TRP A 284 17.24 25.90 -6.26
N LEU A 285 16.62 25.26 -7.27
CA LEU A 285 15.28 24.69 -7.16
C LEU A 285 15.21 23.65 -6.03
N ALA A 286 16.21 22.77 -5.94
CA ALA A 286 16.33 21.78 -4.86
C ALA A 286 16.54 22.43 -3.48
N SER A 287 17.33 23.52 -3.41
CA SER A 287 17.55 24.25 -2.15
C SER A 287 16.24 24.91 -1.67
N LEU A 288 15.51 25.57 -2.57
CA LEU A 288 14.23 26.21 -2.22
C LEU A 288 13.16 25.18 -1.83
N SER A 289 13.09 24.02 -2.48
CA SER A 289 12.11 22.98 -2.12
C SER A 289 12.31 22.46 -0.69
N VAL A 290 13.57 22.25 -0.27
CA VAL A 290 13.90 21.86 1.12
C VAL A 290 13.53 22.95 2.13
N ILE A 291 13.80 24.23 1.81
CA ILE A 291 13.43 25.36 2.67
C ILE A 291 11.90 25.45 2.81
N LEU A 292 11.15 25.27 1.72
CA LEU A 292 9.68 25.33 1.72
C LEU A 292 9.07 24.17 2.51
N VAL A 293 9.60 22.96 2.42
CA VAL A 293 9.15 21.83 3.26
C VAL A 293 9.45 22.05 4.73
N THR A 294 10.60 22.64 5.05
CA THR A 294 10.92 23.02 6.43
C THR A 294 9.94 24.09 6.96
N ARG A 295 9.59 25.08 6.13
CA ARG A 295 8.56 26.08 6.45
C ARG A 295 7.18 25.47 6.60
N TYR A 296 6.82 24.54 5.72
CA TYR A 296 5.60 23.77 5.83
C TYR A 296 5.52 23.01 7.17
N GLY A 297 6.59 22.31 7.58
CA GLY A 297 6.62 21.56 8.84
C GLY A 297 6.40 22.43 10.10
N ARG A 298 6.50 23.76 9.96
CA ARG A 298 6.47 24.73 11.07
C ARG A 298 5.23 25.62 11.05
N ILE A 299 4.79 26.04 9.87
CA ILE A 299 3.63 26.92 9.68
C ILE A 299 2.38 26.10 9.26
N GLY A 300 2.56 24.90 8.72
CA GLY A 300 1.48 23.98 8.35
C GLY A 300 0.72 24.34 7.07
N LYS A 301 1.19 25.33 6.28
CA LYS A 301 0.53 25.77 5.04
C LYS A 301 0.80 24.79 3.90
N LEU A 302 -0.23 24.03 3.51
CA LEU A 302 -0.14 23.02 2.44
C LEU A 302 0.41 23.59 1.11
N HIS A 303 0.12 24.85 0.81
CA HIS A 303 0.65 25.55 -0.36
C HIS A 303 2.18 25.51 -0.46
N ASP A 304 2.90 25.58 0.67
CA ASP A 304 4.36 25.51 0.69
C ASP A 304 4.85 24.11 0.32
N LEU A 305 4.15 23.06 0.76
CA LEU A 305 4.46 21.68 0.45
C LEU A 305 4.19 21.36 -1.02
N ASP A 306 3.05 21.79 -1.56
CA ASP A 306 2.73 21.60 -2.98
C ASP A 306 3.73 22.32 -3.88
N ARG A 307 4.13 23.53 -3.48
CA ARG A 307 5.16 24.28 -4.19
C ARG A 307 6.53 23.59 -4.10
N ALA A 308 6.88 23.04 -2.95
CA ALA A 308 8.13 22.29 -2.78
C ALA A 308 8.18 21.04 -3.68
N VAL A 309 7.10 20.25 -3.74
CA VAL A 309 7.00 19.08 -4.62
C VAL A 309 7.20 19.46 -6.08
N ARG A 310 6.52 20.53 -6.56
CA ARG A 310 6.71 21.03 -7.94
C ARG A 310 8.14 21.46 -8.23
N LEU A 311 8.78 22.17 -7.29
CA LEU A 311 10.17 22.63 -7.46
C LEU A 311 11.17 21.47 -7.41
N ALA A 312 10.94 20.47 -6.55
CA ALA A 312 11.76 19.26 -6.48
C ALA A 312 11.64 18.42 -7.76
N GLN A 313 10.44 18.31 -8.35
CA GLN A 313 10.25 17.65 -9.64
C GLN A 313 11.00 18.38 -10.76
N ARG A 314 10.84 19.71 -10.87
CA ARG A 314 11.59 20.52 -11.86
C ARG A 314 13.10 20.40 -11.69
N ALA A 315 13.59 20.29 -10.46
CA ALA A 315 15.00 20.06 -10.19
C ALA A 315 15.46 18.71 -10.74
N ILE A 316 14.65 17.64 -10.59
CA ILE A 316 14.94 16.30 -11.12
C ILE A 316 14.90 16.32 -12.65
N ASP A 317 13.89 16.94 -13.26
CA ASP A 317 13.74 17.01 -14.73
C ASP A 317 14.92 17.74 -15.39
N ALA A 318 15.52 18.70 -14.69
CA ALA A 318 16.72 19.43 -15.12
C ALA A 318 18.04 18.70 -14.77
N THR A 319 17.99 17.48 -14.23
CA THR A 319 19.15 16.68 -13.84
C THR A 319 19.30 15.47 -14.74
N THR A 320 20.49 15.25 -15.32
CA THR A 320 20.79 14.03 -16.07
C THR A 320 20.87 12.81 -15.14
N GLU A 321 20.48 11.62 -15.61
CA GLU A 321 20.46 10.39 -14.79
C GLU A 321 21.83 10.04 -14.16
N ASP A 322 22.94 10.37 -14.82
CA ASP A 322 24.30 10.12 -14.30
C ASP A 322 24.81 11.20 -13.32
N HIS A 323 23.97 12.16 -12.93
CA HIS A 323 24.39 13.25 -12.05
C HIS A 323 24.53 12.76 -10.59
N PRO A 324 25.64 13.03 -9.87
CA PRO A 324 25.89 12.48 -8.54
C PRO A 324 24.86 12.88 -7.48
N GLU A 325 24.15 13.99 -7.69
CA GLU A 325 23.09 14.44 -6.78
C GLU A 325 21.69 13.88 -7.09
N ILE A 326 21.49 13.12 -8.18
CA ILE A 326 20.17 12.62 -8.58
C ILE A 326 19.51 11.81 -7.46
N ALA A 327 20.29 10.93 -6.82
CA ALA A 327 19.81 10.06 -5.77
C ALA A 327 19.41 10.83 -4.50
N SER A 328 20.08 11.95 -4.21
CA SER A 328 19.71 12.85 -3.11
C SER A 328 18.42 13.62 -3.44
N ARG A 329 18.28 14.11 -4.68
CA ARG A 329 17.08 14.81 -5.16
C ARG A 329 15.84 13.90 -5.15
N LEU A 330 15.99 12.66 -5.63
CA LEU A 330 14.95 11.63 -5.59
C LEU A 330 14.51 11.30 -4.17
N ASN A 331 15.45 11.07 -3.23
CA ASN A 331 15.12 10.83 -1.82
C ASN A 331 14.42 12.04 -1.18
N ASN A 332 14.83 13.27 -1.52
CA ASN A 332 14.17 14.47 -1.02
C ASN A 332 12.74 14.60 -1.55
N LEU A 333 12.51 14.38 -2.85
CA LEU A 333 11.16 14.37 -3.42
C LEU A 333 10.30 13.29 -2.76
N ALA A 334 10.83 12.08 -2.55
CA ALA A 334 10.14 11.00 -1.87
C ALA A 334 9.69 11.41 -0.45
N ASN A 335 10.55 12.07 0.32
CA ASN A 335 10.19 12.60 1.64
C ASN A 335 9.09 13.67 1.56
N MET A 336 9.11 14.54 0.54
CA MET A 336 8.09 15.58 0.36
C MET A 336 6.72 14.99 -0.02
N LEU A 337 6.71 13.99 -0.90
CA LEU A 337 5.50 13.26 -1.28
C LEU A 337 4.95 12.46 -0.11
N SER A 338 5.81 11.81 0.70
CA SER A 338 5.40 11.16 1.94
C SER A 338 4.80 12.16 2.94
N ALA A 339 5.39 13.34 3.11
CA ALA A 339 4.84 14.37 3.98
C ALA A 339 3.51 14.93 3.46
N ARG A 340 3.29 14.92 2.13
CA ARG A 340 2.01 15.32 1.53
C ARG A 340 0.95 14.25 1.76
N TYR A 341 1.30 12.97 1.56
CA TYR A 341 0.45 11.84 1.92
C TYR A 341 -0.01 11.89 3.38
N ASP A 342 0.91 12.13 4.33
CA ASP A 342 0.60 12.22 5.76
C ASP A 342 -0.48 13.27 6.09
N ARG A 343 -0.76 14.21 5.16
CA ARG A 343 -1.71 15.32 5.33
C ARG A 343 -2.95 15.23 4.49
N THR A 344 -2.83 14.74 3.26
CA THR A 344 -3.91 14.65 2.29
C THR A 344 -4.56 13.27 2.28
N GLY A 345 -3.85 12.24 2.76
CA GLY A 345 -4.25 10.85 2.63
C GLY A 345 -4.17 10.31 1.20
N ASN A 346 -3.63 11.09 0.25
CA ASN A 346 -3.60 10.71 -1.16
C ASN A 346 -2.63 9.53 -1.38
N SER A 347 -3.17 8.34 -1.68
CA SER A 347 -2.40 7.12 -1.90
C SER A 347 -1.40 7.23 -3.04
N ASP A 348 -1.68 8.05 -4.06
CA ASP A 348 -0.80 8.25 -5.21
C ASP A 348 0.50 8.92 -4.79
N ASP A 349 0.44 9.85 -3.83
CA ASP A 349 1.62 10.50 -3.27
C ASP A 349 2.50 9.50 -2.53
N LEU A 350 1.90 8.56 -1.78
CA LEU A 350 2.65 7.51 -1.11
C LEU A 350 3.29 6.53 -2.10
N GLN A 351 2.56 6.16 -3.15
CA GLN A 351 3.07 5.26 -4.19
C GLN A 351 4.23 5.90 -4.96
N ASN A 352 4.10 7.17 -5.35
CA ASN A 352 5.15 7.94 -5.99
C ASN A 352 6.35 8.16 -5.04
N ALA A 353 6.10 8.41 -3.75
CA ALA A 353 7.17 8.51 -2.75
C ALA A 353 7.99 7.22 -2.66
N VAL A 354 7.32 6.06 -2.60
CA VAL A 354 7.97 4.74 -2.58
C VAL A 354 8.76 4.50 -3.87
N GLY A 355 8.20 4.84 -5.03
CA GLY A 355 8.88 4.73 -6.32
C GLY A 355 10.18 5.54 -6.37
N HIS A 356 10.12 6.83 -6.03
CA HIS A 356 11.31 7.69 -6.02
C HIS A 356 12.33 7.29 -4.96
N ALA A 357 11.89 6.81 -3.79
CA ALA A 357 12.80 6.29 -2.76
C ALA A 357 13.52 5.01 -3.21
N GLN A 358 12.84 4.14 -3.98
CA GLN A 358 13.46 2.96 -4.59
C GLN A 358 14.48 3.37 -5.65
N SER A 359 14.13 4.28 -6.57
CA SER A 359 15.08 4.78 -7.57
C SER A 359 16.30 5.47 -6.94
N ALA A 360 16.11 6.18 -5.82
CA ALA A 360 17.21 6.76 -5.06
C ALA A 360 18.15 5.69 -4.48
N ILE A 361 17.65 4.54 -4.05
CA ILE A 361 18.46 3.42 -3.55
C ILE A 361 19.21 2.76 -4.71
N ASP A 362 18.52 2.50 -5.82
CA ASP A 362 19.10 1.80 -6.98
C ASP A 362 20.23 2.59 -7.64
N THR A 363 20.19 3.93 -7.56
CA THR A 363 21.23 4.85 -8.05
C THR A 363 22.37 5.10 -7.06
N THR A 364 22.32 4.51 -5.86
CA THR A 364 23.33 4.70 -4.81
C THR A 364 24.29 3.50 -4.74
N THR A 365 25.59 3.74 -4.82
CA THR A 365 26.59 2.68 -4.66
C THR A 365 26.64 2.15 -3.23
N GLU A 366 27.05 0.88 -3.06
CA GLU A 366 26.97 0.18 -1.75
C GLU A 366 27.84 0.81 -0.66
N ASP A 367 28.97 1.41 -1.03
CA ASP A 367 29.87 2.10 -0.09
C ASP A 367 29.41 3.52 0.28
N HIS A 368 28.28 3.99 -0.27
CA HIS A 368 27.83 5.36 -0.05
C HIS A 368 27.28 5.54 1.38
N PRO A 369 27.79 6.50 2.17
CA PRO A 369 27.44 6.66 3.59
C PRO A 369 25.96 6.97 3.85
N GLU A 370 25.24 7.48 2.84
CA GLU A 370 23.81 7.80 2.94
C GLU A 370 22.87 6.66 2.54
N LEU A 371 23.38 5.54 2.00
CA LEU A 371 22.54 4.42 1.54
C LEU A 371 21.65 3.88 2.66
N ALA A 372 22.22 3.68 3.85
CA ALA A 372 21.49 3.22 5.03
C ALA A 372 20.34 4.19 5.41
N SER A 373 20.56 5.50 5.28
CA SER A 373 19.53 6.49 5.57
C SER A 373 18.39 6.46 4.54
N ARG A 374 18.71 6.23 3.25
CA ARG A 374 17.72 6.16 2.17
C ARG A 374 16.85 4.91 2.29
N ILE A 375 17.46 3.77 2.64
CA ILE A 375 16.73 2.52 2.94
C ILE A 375 15.82 2.71 4.15
N ASN A 376 16.31 3.35 5.22
CA ASN A 376 15.49 3.66 6.38
C ASN A 376 14.32 4.60 6.05
N ASN A 377 14.51 5.57 5.16
CA ASN A 377 13.43 6.45 4.69
C ASN A 377 12.37 5.66 3.89
N LEU A 378 12.78 4.77 2.98
CA LEU A 378 11.86 3.90 2.26
C LEU A 378 11.09 2.98 3.22
N ALA A 379 11.78 2.35 4.17
CA ALA A 379 11.16 1.55 5.22
C ALA A 379 10.15 2.38 6.03
N ASN A 380 10.49 3.64 6.34
CA ASN A 380 9.58 4.57 7.01
C ASN A 380 8.36 4.97 6.16
N MET A 381 8.48 5.06 4.84
CA MET A 381 7.36 5.33 3.93
C MET A 381 6.44 4.12 3.81
N LEU A 382 7.02 2.92 3.67
CA LEU A 382 6.27 1.66 3.76
C LEU A 382 5.64 1.49 5.16
N SER A 383 6.30 2.02 6.20
CA SER A 383 5.79 2.03 7.57
C SER A 383 4.64 2.99 7.76
N ALA A 384 4.52 4.10 7.01
CA ALA A 384 3.52 5.15 7.23
C ALA A 384 2.05 4.67 7.09
N ARG A 385 1.83 3.38 6.80
CA ARG A 385 0.58 2.64 7.06
C ARG A 385 0.39 2.15 8.51
N LYS A 386 1.32 2.37 9.47
CA LYS A 386 1.30 2.13 10.94
C LYS A 386 2.38 3.00 11.68
N PRO A 387 2.33 3.19 13.02
CA PRO A 387 3.09 4.26 13.70
C PRO A 387 4.60 3.98 13.87
N ARG A 388 5.41 5.06 13.74
CA ARG A 388 6.88 5.12 13.83
C ARG A 388 7.44 5.16 15.26
N SER A 389 8.64 4.63 15.47
CA SER A 389 9.62 5.16 16.44
C SER A 389 11.07 4.78 16.09
N GLU A 390 11.97 5.77 16.17
CA GLU A 390 13.43 5.72 15.94
C GLU A 390 14.20 5.06 17.10
N CYS A 391 15.31 4.33 16.85
CA CYS A 391 16.70 4.84 16.95
C CYS A 391 17.80 3.73 16.87
N ARG A 392 19.01 4.20 16.55
CA ARG A 392 20.35 3.57 16.31
C ARG A 392 20.85 2.61 17.43
N ARG A 393 21.76 1.62 17.22
CA ARG A 393 23.12 1.66 16.63
C ARG A 393 23.72 0.24 16.40
N HIS A 394 24.62 0.14 15.42
CA HIS A 394 25.52 -0.96 14.97
C HIS A 394 24.90 -2.17 14.25
N TYR A 395 25.33 -2.34 12.99
CA TYR A 395 24.77 -3.12 11.87
C TYR A 395 23.42 -2.64 11.28
N PRO A 396 23.27 -1.33 10.97
CA PRO A 396 22.02 -0.79 10.44
C PRO A 396 21.58 -1.45 9.13
N MET A 397 22.51 -1.81 8.24
CA MET A 397 22.16 -2.28 6.90
C MET A 397 21.39 -3.61 6.92
N ALA A 398 21.93 -4.66 7.56
CA ALA A 398 21.29 -5.97 7.61
C ALA A 398 19.94 -5.94 8.35
N SER A 399 19.87 -5.19 9.46
CA SER A 399 18.61 -4.98 10.18
C SER A 399 17.59 -4.21 9.33
N HIS A 400 17.98 -3.13 8.65
CA HIS A 400 17.07 -2.38 7.77
C HIS A 400 16.62 -3.22 6.55
N LEU A 401 17.51 -4.03 5.98
CA LEU A 401 17.18 -4.95 4.88
C LEU A 401 16.20 -6.04 5.34
N ASN A 402 16.41 -6.62 6.52
CA ASN A 402 15.50 -7.60 7.09
C ASN A 402 14.12 -6.98 7.40
N ASN A 403 14.10 -5.76 7.94
CA ASN A 403 12.86 -5.07 8.24
C ASN A 403 12.10 -4.72 6.95
N LEU A 404 12.81 -4.23 5.93
CA LEU A 404 12.25 -4.02 4.59
C LEU A 404 11.68 -5.33 4.01
N ALA A 405 12.40 -6.45 4.14
CA ALA A 405 11.92 -7.74 3.68
C ALA A 405 10.64 -8.19 4.40
N ASN A 406 10.56 -8.03 5.72
CA ASN A 406 9.34 -8.32 6.49
C ASN A 406 8.16 -7.43 6.05
N MET A 407 8.41 -6.15 5.78
CA MET A 407 7.36 -5.21 5.34
C MET A 407 6.87 -5.51 3.93
N LEU A 408 7.77 -5.87 3.03
CA LEU A 408 7.42 -6.31 1.68
C LEU A 408 6.66 -7.65 1.71
N SER A 409 7.07 -8.60 2.55
CA SER A 409 6.32 -9.85 2.77
C SER A 409 4.92 -9.58 3.30
N ALA A 410 4.79 -8.72 4.32
CA ALA A 410 3.49 -8.35 4.87
C ALA A 410 2.62 -7.59 3.87
N ARG A 411 3.24 -6.81 2.97
CA ARG A 411 2.53 -6.18 1.84
C ARG A 411 2.07 -7.22 0.84
N TYR A 412 2.92 -8.17 0.46
CA TYR A 412 2.57 -9.29 -0.41
C TYR A 412 1.39 -10.09 0.16
N ASP A 413 1.41 -10.44 1.45
CA ASP A 413 0.33 -11.19 2.10
C ASP A 413 -1.03 -10.46 2.04
N ARG A 414 -0.99 -9.12 1.88
CA ARG A 414 -2.18 -8.26 1.75
C ARG A 414 -2.59 -8.01 0.31
N THR A 415 -1.63 -7.75 -0.59
CA THR A 415 -1.88 -7.25 -1.95
C THR A 415 -1.78 -8.34 -3.01
N GLY A 416 -1.11 -9.45 -2.71
CA GLY A 416 -0.78 -10.49 -3.68
C GLY A 416 0.25 -10.08 -4.73
N ASN A 417 0.87 -8.88 -4.63
CA ASN A 417 1.81 -8.38 -5.64
C ASN A 417 3.12 -9.20 -5.65
N SER A 418 3.37 -9.94 -6.73
CA SER A 418 4.54 -10.81 -6.86
C SER A 418 5.88 -10.10 -6.72
N ASP A 419 5.96 -8.83 -7.13
CA ASP A 419 7.20 -8.05 -7.05
C ASP A 419 7.61 -7.81 -5.60
N ASP A 420 6.63 -7.67 -4.70
CA ASP A 420 6.86 -7.49 -3.27
C ASP A 420 7.53 -8.71 -2.68
N LEU A 421 7.05 -9.91 -3.04
CA LEU A 421 7.61 -11.17 -2.57
C LEU A 421 9.02 -11.41 -3.12
N GLN A 422 9.25 -11.11 -4.40
CA GLN A 422 10.58 -11.23 -5.00
C GLN A 422 11.58 -10.29 -4.31
N ASN A 423 11.17 -9.04 -4.08
CA ASN A 423 12.00 -8.07 -3.38
C ASN A 423 12.20 -8.45 -1.91
N ALA A 424 11.18 -8.99 -1.23
CA ALA A 424 11.31 -9.48 0.14
C ALA A 424 12.38 -10.57 0.25
N VAL A 425 12.34 -11.60 -0.62
CA VAL A 425 13.37 -12.65 -0.65
C VAL A 425 14.74 -12.05 -0.93
N ARG A 426 14.87 -11.15 -1.90
CA ARG A 426 16.14 -10.50 -2.26
C ARG A 426 16.74 -9.73 -1.09
N HIS A 427 15.95 -8.91 -0.38
CA HIS A 427 16.44 -8.12 0.75
C HIS A 427 16.73 -9.00 1.98
N ALA A 428 15.94 -10.04 2.24
CA ALA A 428 16.23 -11.01 3.29
C ALA A 428 17.53 -11.79 3.02
N GLN A 429 17.77 -12.19 1.77
CA GLN A 429 19.00 -12.87 1.36
C GLN A 429 20.21 -11.96 1.57
N ARG A 430 20.13 -10.69 1.13
CA ARG A 430 21.20 -9.71 1.35
C ARG A 430 21.46 -9.46 2.84
N ALA A 431 20.43 -9.45 3.69
CA ALA A 431 20.62 -9.30 5.13
C ALA A 431 21.42 -10.47 5.75
N VAL A 432 21.17 -11.70 5.27
CA VAL A 432 21.92 -12.89 5.69
C VAL A 432 23.35 -12.85 5.15
N ASP A 433 23.53 -12.56 3.85
CA ASP A 433 24.84 -12.59 3.20
C ASP A 433 25.82 -11.54 3.74
N THR A 434 25.29 -10.39 4.19
CA THR A 434 26.10 -9.27 4.69
C THR A 434 26.43 -9.36 6.17
N THR A 435 26.02 -10.43 6.86
CA THR A 435 26.26 -10.52 8.30
C THR A 435 27.17 -11.69 8.73
N PRO A 436 28.17 -11.43 9.60
CA PRO A 436 29.02 -12.48 10.19
C PRO A 436 28.26 -13.58 10.95
N GLU A 437 28.84 -14.78 10.97
CA GLU A 437 28.29 -15.98 11.62
C GLU A 437 28.06 -15.84 13.14
N ASP A 438 28.85 -15.02 13.82
CA ASP A 438 28.77 -14.79 15.27
C ASP A 438 27.78 -13.70 15.67
N HIS A 439 27.07 -13.09 14.70
CA HIS A 439 26.18 -11.98 14.97
C HIS A 439 24.86 -12.44 15.64
N PRO A 440 24.44 -11.80 16.75
CA PRO A 440 23.26 -12.23 17.52
C PRO A 440 21.93 -12.14 16.77
N GLY A 441 21.84 -11.29 15.74
CA GLY A 441 20.67 -11.14 14.87
C GLY A 441 20.57 -12.14 13.71
N LEU A 442 21.64 -12.89 13.41
CA LEU A 442 21.68 -13.82 12.28
C LEU A 442 20.58 -14.91 12.30
N PRO A 443 20.24 -15.53 13.45
CA PRO A 443 19.15 -16.50 13.50
C PRO A 443 17.80 -15.90 13.04
N SER A 444 17.55 -14.63 13.40
CA SER A 444 16.32 -13.94 13.02
C SER A 444 16.24 -13.71 11.51
N TRP A 445 17.34 -13.30 10.86
CA TRP A 445 17.35 -13.04 9.42
C TRP A 445 17.26 -14.32 8.61
N LEU A 446 17.94 -15.39 9.04
CA LEU A 446 17.81 -16.72 8.45
C LEU A 446 16.37 -17.21 8.53
N ASN A 447 15.69 -17.00 9.66
CA ASN A 447 14.28 -17.35 9.81
C ASN A 447 13.38 -16.50 8.89
N THR A 448 13.60 -15.18 8.78
CA THR A 448 12.85 -14.30 7.85
C THR A 448 13.04 -14.73 6.40
N LEU A 449 14.28 -15.01 5.97
CA LEU A 449 14.57 -15.52 4.63
C LEU A 449 13.84 -16.85 4.39
N ALA A 450 13.92 -17.77 5.34
CA ALA A 450 13.28 -19.07 5.23
C ALA A 450 11.75 -18.97 5.09
N ILE A 451 11.09 -18.03 5.79
CA ILE A 451 9.66 -17.76 5.64
C ILE A 451 9.35 -17.27 4.23
N ASN A 452 10.06 -16.24 3.75
CA ASN A 452 9.85 -15.67 2.42
C ASN A 452 10.06 -16.69 1.28
N LEU A 453 11.07 -17.55 1.40
CA LEU A 453 11.30 -18.65 0.45
C LEU A 453 10.14 -19.65 0.44
N LEU A 454 9.62 -20.04 1.60
CA LEU A 454 8.44 -20.92 1.65
C LEU A 454 7.20 -20.27 1.04
N THR A 455 6.99 -18.97 1.28
CA THR A 455 5.89 -18.22 0.67
C THR A 455 6.03 -18.17 -0.85
N ARG A 456 7.24 -17.94 -1.37
CA ARG A 456 7.52 -17.97 -2.81
C ARG A 456 7.33 -19.35 -3.42
N TYR A 457 7.75 -20.40 -2.71
CA TYR A 457 7.47 -21.78 -3.08
C TYR A 457 5.97 -22.05 -3.22
N ASN A 458 5.16 -21.69 -2.21
CA ASN A 458 3.71 -21.92 -2.24
C ASN A 458 3.01 -21.25 -3.43
N ARG A 459 3.60 -20.19 -4.00
CA ARG A 459 3.06 -19.46 -5.14
C ARG A 459 3.59 -19.96 -6.49
N ALA A 460 4.90 -20.18 -6.59
CA ALA A 460 5.59 -20.47 -7.85
C ALA A 460 5.92 -21.96 -8.07
N GLY A 461 5.87 -22.76 -7.00
CA GLY A 461 6.15 -24.20 -7.03
C GLY A 461 7.63 -24.57 -7.16
N ASP A 462 8.57 -23.63 -7.00
CA ASP A 462 10.01 -23.91 -7.15
C ASP A 462 10.56 -24.73 -5.95
N LEU A 463 10.84 -26.01 -6.18
CA LEU A 463 11.35 -26.92 -5.15
C LEU A 463 12.69 -26.46 -4.53
N ASN A 464 13.49 -25.66 -5.23
CA ASN A 464 14.73 -25.11 -4.66
C ASN A 464 14.43 -24.13 -3.52
N ASP A 465 13.34 -23.36 -3.62
CA ASP A 465 12.93 -22.45 -2.56
C ASP A 465 12.52 -23.22 -1.30
N LEU A 466 11.81 -24.34 -1.46
CA LEU A 466 11.41 -25.19 -0.34
C LEU A 466 12.62 -25.83 0.34
N GLN A 467 13.58 -26.34 -0.44
CA GLN A 467 14.82 -26.91 0.09
C GLN A 467 15.67 -25.85 0.83
N ASN A 468 15.83 -24.67 0.23
CA ASN A 468 16.56 -23.57 0.85
C ASN A 468 15.84 -23.06 2.10
N ALA A 469 14.51 -23.00 2.11
CA ALA A 469 13.74 -22.63 3.28
C ALA A 469 14.02 -23.57 4.47
N VAL A 470 13.98 -24.90 4.26
CA VAL A 470 14.33 -25.87 5.31
C VAL A 470 15.76 -25.67 5.78
N ARG A 471 16.72 -25.53 4.85
CA ARG A 471 18.15 -25.35 5.18
C ARG A 471 18.40 -24.10 6.03
N HIS A 472 17.83 -22.95 5.67
CA HIS A 472 18.03 -21.70 6.41
C HIS A 472 17.32 -21.72 7.77
N ALA A 473 16.14 -22.34 7.88
CA ALA A 473 15.46 -22.49 9.17
C ALA A 473 16.18 -23.48 10.10
N GLN A 474 16.73 -24.57 9.57
CA GLN A 474 17.54 -25.52 10.34
C GLN A 474 18.78 -24.82 10.88
N ARG A 475 19.51 -24.10 10.00
CA ARG A 475 20.68 -23.31 10.40
C ARG A 475 20.34 -22.29 11.48
N ALA A 476 19.19 -21.60 11.39
CA ALA A 476 18.74 -20.67 12.42
C ALA A 476 18.58 -21.36 13.80
N VAL A 477 18.00 -22.56 13.83
CA VAL A 477 17.86 -23.35 15.06
C VAL A 477 19.22 -23.81 15.59
N ASP A 478 20.13 -24.27 14.72
CA ASP A 478 21.42 -24.86 15.13
C ASP A 478 22.35 -23.84 15.81
N ILE A 479 22.35 -22.58 15.35
CA ILE A 479 23.18 -21.51 15.90
C ILE A 479 22.54 -20.81 17.12
N THR A 480 21.35 -21.24 17.52
CA THR A 480 20.58 -20.60 18.60
C THR A 480 20.86 -21.25 19.95
N PRO A 481 21.22 -20.47 20.99
CA PRO A 481 21.31 -20.97 22.36
C PRO A 481 19.97 -21.49 22.91
N GLY A 482 20.02 -22.56 23.71
CA GLY A 482 18.83 -23.24 24.25
C GLY A 482 17.92 -22.36 25.15
N ASP A 483 18.47 -21.29 25.74
CA ASP A 483 17.77 -20.33 26.59
C ASP A 483 17.25 -19.11 25.82
N HIS A 484 17.42 -19.07 24.49
CA HIS A 484 17.01 -17.94 23.67
C HIS A 484 15.47 -17.80 23.63
N PRO A 485 14.91 -16.60 23.89
CA PRO A 485 13.46 -16.41 24.03
C PRO A 485 12.66 -16.74 22.76
N ASP A 486 13.26 -16.61 21.58
CA ASP A 486 12.60 -16.88 20.29
C ASP A 486 12.88 -18.30 19.74
N LEU A 487 13.64 -19.15 20.44
CA LEU A 487 13.97 -20.51 20.00
C LEU A 487 12.71 -21.35 19.70
N ALA A 488 11.70 -21.27 20.57
CA ALA A 488 10.42 -21.95 20.35
C ALA A 488 9.74 -21.52 19.04
N SER A 489 9.87 -20.25 18.64
CA SER A 489 9.32 -19.77 17.35
C SER A 489 10.10 -20.32 16.16
N TRP A 490 11.43 -20.42 16.27
CA TRP A 490 12.28 -20.99 15.20
C TRP A 490 12.05 -22.47 15.01
N LEU A 491 11.95 -23.25 16.11
CA LEU A 491 11.57 -24.66 16.08
C LEU A 491 10.19 -24.88 15.43
N ASN A 492 9.21 -24.06 15.81
CA ASN A 492 7.87 -24.09 15.22
C ASN A 492 7.88 -23.83 13.71
N ASN A 493 8.64 -22.81 13.27
CA ASN A 493 8.75 -22.46 11.85
C ASN A 493 9.51 -23.53 11.04
N LEU A 494 10.49 -24.19 11.66
CA LEU A 494 11.21 -25.30 11.06
C LEU A 494 10.30 -26.52 10.87
N ALA A 495 9.50 -26.88 11.90
CA ALA A 495 8.52 -27.96 11.81
C ALA A 495 7.55 -27.76 10.63
N ASN A 496 7.03 -26.53 10.46
CA ASN A 496 6.17 -26.18 9.32
C ASN A 496 6.83 -26.42 7.95
N LYS A 497 8.15 -26.19 7.84
CA LYS A 497 8.88 -26.37 6.58
C LYS A 497 9.12 -27.85 6.27
N PHE A 498 9.41 -28.66 7.29
CA PHE A 498 9.44 -30.11 7.15
C PHE A 498 8.07 -30.66 6.74
N LEU A 499 6.98 -30.20 7.36
CA LEU A 499 5.63 -30.59 6.98
C LEU A 499 5.26 -30.18 5.53
N ALA A 500 5.69 -28.98 5.10
CA ALA A 500 5.54 -28.53 3.73
C ALA A 500 6.34 -29.40 2.75
N ARG A 501 7.57 -29.81 3.10
CA ARG A 501 8.39 -30.71 2.29
C ARG A 501 7.77 -32.11 2.20
N TYR A 502 7.34 -32.65 3.34
CA TYR A 502 6.59 -33.91 3.40
C TYR A 502 5.35 -33.89 2.48
N SER A 503 4.58 -32.80 2.47
CA SER A 503 3.38 -32.69 1.64
C SER A 503 3.67 -32.85 0.13
N GLN A 504 4.92 -32.63 -0.29
CA GLN A 504 5.37 -32.69 -1.68
C GLN A 504 6.13 -33.96 -2.00
N THR A 505 7.02 -34.40 -1.10
CA THR A 505 7.87 -35.58 -1.29
C THR A 505 7.20 -36.87 -0.82
N ARG A 506 6.22 -36.76 0.09
CA ARG A 506 5.64 -37.85 0.89
C ARG A 506 6.71 -38.66 1.67
N ASP A 507 7.85 -38.05 1.95
CA ASP A 507 8.95 -38.68 2.72
C ASP A 507 8.62 -38.71 4.22
N LEU A 508 8.43 -39.91 4.77
CA LEU A 508 8.04 -40.08 6.18
C LEU A 508 9.09 -39.57 7.17
N ASP A 509 10.37 -39.50 6.78
CA ASP A 509 11.41 -38.93 7.64
C ASP A 509 11.17 -37.44 7.87
N ASP A 510 10.69 -36.71 6.86
CA ASP A 510 10.33 -35.29 7.00
C ASP A 510 9.15 -35.10 7.95
N LEU A 511 8.16 -35.99 7.90
CA LEU A 511 7.02 -35.95 8.80
C LEU A 511 7.44 -36.21 10.25
N GLU A 512 8.34 -37.17 10.47
CA GLU A 512 8.85 -37.47 11.81
C GLU A 512 9.71 -36.31 12.35
N MET A 513 10.55 -35.70 11.51
CA MET A 513 11.30 -34.49 11.88
C MET A 513 10.36 -33.32 12.21
N ALA A 514 9.26 -33.15 11.46
CA ALA A 514 8.26 -32.12 11.76
C ALA A 514 7.65 -32.33 13.15
N VAL A 515 7.27 -33.56 13.50
CA VAL A 515 6.72 -33.88 14.83
C VAL A 515 7.75 -33.60 15.93
N GLN A 516 9.00 -34.05 15.75
CA GLN A 516 10.07 -33.84 16.73
C GLN A 516 10.34 -32.35 17.00
N TYR A 517 10.43 -31.53 15.95
CA TYR A 517 10.65 -30.09 16.11
C TYR A 517 9.43 -29.36 16.68
N ALA A 518 8.21 -29.75 16.30
CA ALA A 518 6.99 -29.18 16.87
C ALA A 518 6.86 -29.52 18.37
N GLN A 519 7.19 -30.75 18.76
CA GLN A 519 7.21 -31.17 20.18
C GLN A 519 8.24 -30.36 20.96
N ARG A 520 9.47 -30.24 20.46
CA ARG A 520 10.51 -29.41 21.09
C ARG A 520 10.09 -27.95 21.23
N ALA A 521 9.35 -27.39 20.27
CA ALA A 521 8.83 -26.04 20.36
C ALA A 521 7.84 -25.89 21.52
N VAL A 522 6.93 -26.87 21.70
CA VAL A 522 5.97 -26.91 22.82
C VAL A 522 6.66 -27.12 24.16
N ASP A 523 7.70 -27.95 24.23
CA ASP A 523 8.45 -28.20 25.47
C ASP A 523 9.28 -26.97 25.90
N THR A 524 9.68 -26.13 24.95
CA THR A 524 10.50 -24.93 25.19
C THR A 524 9.66 -23.71 25.56
N ILE A 525 8.42 -23.61 25.04
CA ILE A 525 7.60 -22.40 25.20
C ILE A 525 6.94 -22.33 26.59
N PRO A 526 7.06 -21.21 27.33
CA PRO A 526 6.34 -21.04 28.60
C PRO A 526 4.82 -21.12 28.39
N LYS A 527 4.09 -21.74 29.33
CA LYS A 527 2.62 -21.90 29.22
C LYS A 527 1.86 -20.57 29.12
N ASP A 528 2.34 -19.54 29.83
CA ASP A 528 1.73 -18.21 29.81
C ASP A 528 2.13 -17.39 28.57
N HIS A 529 2.94 -17.95 27.66
CA HIS A 529 3.45 -17.24 26.51
C HIS A 529 2.37 -17.06 25.42
N PRO A 530 2.24 -15.88 24.79
CA PRO A 530 1.17 -15.60 23.82
C PRO A 530 1.21 -16.44 22.54
N LYS A 531 2.39 -16.95 22.18
CA LYS A 531 2.58 -17.87 21.04
C LYS A 531 2.36 -19.34 21.40
N ALA A 532 2.08 -19.67 22.67
CA ALA A 532 1.90 -21.06 23.12
C ALA A 532 0.81 -21.77 22.32
N ALA A 533 -0.36 -21.12 22.10
CA ALA A 533 -1.44 -21.68 21.29
C ALA A 533 -1.03 -21.99 19.85
N SER A 534 -0.15 -21.18 19.25
CA SER A 534 0.34 -21.40 17.89
C SER A 534 1.26 -22.62 17.82
N CYS A 535 2.19 -22.77 18.77
CA CYS A 535 3.05 -23.95 18.86
C CYS A 535 2.24 -25.24 19.13
N LEU A 536 1.28 -25.18 20.06
CA LEU A 536 0.38 -26.30 20.37
C LEU A 536 -0.47 -26.69 19.14
N SER A 537 -1.03 -25.71 18.43
CA SER A 537 -1.82 -25.96 17.22
C SER A 537 -0.98 -26.53 16.08
N ASN A 538 0.28 -26.11 15.95
CA ASN A 538 1.17 -26.65 14.94
C ASN A 538 1.51 -28.13 15.22
N LEU A 539 1.85 -28.46 16.47
CA LEU A 539 2.06 -29.84 16.88
C LEU A 539 0.80 -30.68 16.66
N ALA A 540 -0.37 -30.15 17.04
CA ALA A 540 -1.65 -30.83 16.84
C ALA A 540 -1.92 -31.11 15.35
N ASN A 541 -1.71 -30.14 14.47
CA ASN A 541 -1.83 -30.34 13.02
C ASN A 541 -0.84 -31.39 12.49
N THR A 542 0.41 -31.33 12.94
CA THR A 542 1.47 -32.26 12.49
C THR A 542 1.14 -33.70 12.92
N LEU A 543 0.68 -33.89 14.16
CA LEU A 543 0.19 -35.18 14.65
C LEU A 543 -1.05 -35.66 13.89
N LEU A 544 -1.95 -34.76 13.53
CA LEU A 544 -3.12 -35.12 12.72
C LEU A 544 -2.72 -35.61 11.33
N THR A 545 -1.74 -34.96 10.69
CA THR A 545 -1.15 -35.44 9.43
C THR A 545 -0.50 -36.82 9.61
N ARG A 546 0.25 -37.04 10.70
CA ARG A 546 0.82 -38.38 10.97
C ARG A 546 -0.24 -39.45 11.23
N TYR A 547 -1.33 -39.10 11.90
CA TYR A 547 -2.48 -39.99 12.05
C TYR A 547 -3.13 -40.33 10.70
N GLN A 548 -3.26 -39.37 9.78
CA GLN A 548 -3.84 -39.63 8.46
C GLN A 548 -3.02 -40.65 7.65
N GLU A 549 -1.72 -40.73 7.88
CA GLU A 549 -0.80 -41.64 7.18
C GLU A 549 -0.61 -42.99 7.90
N THR A 550 -0.55 -42.97 9.23
CA THR A 550 -0.25 -44.17 10.05
C THR A 550 -1.49 -44.83 10.65
N HIS A 551 -2.58 -44.09 10.75
CA HIS A 551 -3.81 -44.45 11.46
C HIS A 551 -3.61 -44.78 12.96
N GLU A 552 -2.53 -44.30 13.58
CA GLU A 552 -2.29 -44.49 15.01
C GLU A 552 -3.18 -43.58 15.88
N LEU A 553 -4.15 -44.17 16.59
CA LEU A 553 -5.12 -43.42 17.41
C LEU A 553 -4.48 -42.51 18.47
N LYS A 554 -3.29 -42.88 18.98
CA LYS A 554 -2.54 -42.08 19.95
C LYS A 554 -2.23 -40.66 19.44
N ASP A 555 -1.98 -40.51 18.13
CA ASP A 555 -1.65 -39.23 17.52
C ASP A 555 -2.90 -38.37 17.35
N LYS A 556 -4.05 -38.99 17.02
CA LYS A 556 -5.34 -38.31 16.98
C LYS A 556 -5.74 -37.79 18.37
N ASP A 557 -5.61 -38.63 19.39
CA ASP A 557 -5.95 -38.27 20.78
C ASP A 557 -5.03 -37.16 21.31
N ALA A 558 -3.72 -37.25 21.01
CA ALA A 558 -2.76 -36.20 21.32
C ALA A 558 -3.05 -34.90 20.56
N SER A 559 -3.42 -34.98 19.28
CA SER A 559 -3.81 -33.83 18.47
C SER A 559 -5.03 -33.11 19.06
N PHE A 560 -6.08 -33.85 19.41
CA PHE A 560 -7.27 -33.30 20.07
C PHE A 560 -6.92 -32.61 21.39
N LYS A 561 -6.09 -33.24 22.22
CA LYS A 561 -5.61 -32.67 23.48
C LYS A 561 -4.90 -31.34 23.25
N PHE A 562 -3.94 -31.29 22.33
CA PHE A 562 -3.16 -30.06 22.09
C PHE A 562 -4.00 -28.94 21.44
N PHE A 563 -4.96 -29.27 20.56
CA PHE A 563 -5.92 -28.26 20.09
C PHE A 563 -6.80 -27.72 21.21
N SER A 564 -7.25 -28.56 22.12
CA SER A 564 -8.04 -28.14 23.28
C SER A 564 -7.23 -27.23 24.22
N GLU A 565 -5.99 -27.61 24.53
CA GLU A 565 -5.07 -26.77 25.31
C GLU A 565 -4.76 -25.42 24.62
N ALA A 566 -4.62 -25.42 23.29
CA ALA A 566 -4.45 -24.19 22.52
C ALA A 566 -5.68 -23.29 22.53
N PHE A 567 -6.88 -23.86 22.51
CA PHE A 567 -8.15 -23.12 22.63
C PHE A 567 -8.30 -22.46 24.02
N ASP A 568 -7.90 -23.19 25.07
CA ASP A 568 -7.97 -22.74 26.46
C ASP A 568 -6.79 -21.84 26.90
N CYS A 569 -5.82 -21.57 26.00
CA CYS A 569 -4.76 -20.60 26.24
C CYS A 569 -5.31 -19.16 26.25
N HIS A 570 -5.73 -18.65 27.42
CA HIS A 570 -6.35 -17.34 27.57
C HIS A 570 -5.43 -16.16 27.16
N ASN A 571 -4.11 -16.33 27.23
CA ASN A 571 -3.12 -15.32 26.85
C ASN A 571 -2.84 -15.27 25.32
N ALA A 572 -3.40 -16.23 24.56
CA ALA A 572 -3.25 -16.28 23.12
C ALA A 572 -4.22 -15.33 22.42
N MET A 573 -3.86 -14.93 21.20
CA MET A 573 -4.76 -14.13 20.36
C MET A 573 -6.09 -14.89 20.14
N PRO A 574 -7.25 -14.22 20.26
CA PRO A 574 -8.55 -14.87 20.08
C PRO A 574 -8.69 -15.61 18.74
N LEU A 575 -8.07 -15.09 17.67
CA LEU A 575 -8.07 -15.76 16.36
C LEU A 575 -7.35 -17.12 16.38
N GLU A 576 -6.20 -17.21 17.06
CA GLU A 576 -5.45 -18.47 17.16
C GLU A 576 -6.21 -19.49 18.02
N ARG A 577 -6.93 -19.02 19.04
CA ARG A 577 -7.84 -19.87 19.82
C ARG A 577 -8.98 -20.40 18.95
N ILE A 578 -9.64 -19.55 18.15
CA ILE A 578 -10.70 -20.01 17.24
C ILE A 578 -10.18 -21.08 16.26
N LYS A 579 -9.00 -20.88 15.66
CA LYS A 579 -8.38 -21.87 14.76
C LYS A 579 -8.13 -23.20 15.48
N ALA A 580 -7.59 -23.16 16.69
CA ALA A 580 -7.37 -24.35 17.50
C ALA A 580 -8.68 -25.06 17.84
N GLY A 581 -9.70 -24.30 18.26
CA GLY A 581 -11.04 -24.82 18.54
C GLY A 581 -11.65 -25.52 17.33
N ARG A 582 -11.49 -24.96 16.13
CA ARG A 582 -11.94 -25.60 14.89
C ARG A 582 -11.20 -26.90 14.58
N GLY A 583 -9.88 -26.94 14.83
CA GLY A 583 -9.09 -28.17 14.73
C GLY A 583 -9.62 -29.28 15.63
N ALA A 584 -9.90 -28.97 16.90
CA ALA A 584 -10.54 -29.91 17.84
C ALA A 584 -11.97 -30.29 17.42
N MET A 585 -12.78 -29.34 16.96
CA MET A 585 -14.14 -29.61 16.44
C MET A 585 -14.13 -30.61 15.30
N ASN A 586 -13.20 -30.48 14.35
CA ASN A 586 -13.10 -31.41 13.21
C ASN A 586 -12.83 -32.85 13.67
N ILE A 587 -11.96 -33.04 14.66
CA ILE A 587 -11.67 -34.36 15.22
C ILE A 587 -12.92 -34.92 15.92
N LEU A 588 -13.61 -34.12 16.73
CA LEU A 588 -14.85 -34.53 17.41
C LEU A 588 -15.97 -34.92 16.43
N VAL A 589 -16.09 -34.17 15.32
CA VAL A 589 -17.04 -34.48 14.24
C VAL A 589 -16.70 -35.82 13.57
N TRP A 590 -15.41 -36.10 13.32
CA TRP A 590 -14.97 -37.39 12.78
C TRP A 590 -15.28 -38.56 13.72
N ASP A 591 -15.16 -38.33 15.03
CA ASP A 591 -15.46 -39.33 16.07
C ASP A 591 -16.97 -39.46 16.37
N GLY A 592 -17.80 -38.58 15.81
CA GLY A 592 -19.24 -38.57 16.03
C GLY A 592 -19.67 -37.96 17.38
N ASP A 593 -18.77 -37.32 18.12
CA ASP A 593 -19.08 -36.59 19.36
C ASP A 593 -19.59 -35.17 19.04
N PHE A 594 -20.80 -35.11 18.48
CA PHE A 594 -21.41 -33.85 18.08
C PHE A 594 -21.75 -32.94 19.28
N GLN A 595 -22.04 -33.52 20.46
CA GLN A 595 -22.36 -32.76 21.67
C GLN A 595 -21.18 -31.93 22.14
N THR A 596 -19.99 -32.54 22.28
CA THR A 596 -18.79 -31.81 22.69
C THR A 596 -18.37 -30.82 21.62
N ALA A 597 -18.49 -31.19 20.33
CA ALA A 597 -18.20 -30.29 19.22
C ALA A 597 -19.10 -29.06 19.23
N SER A 598 -20.41 -29.22 19.51
CA SER A 598 -21.37 -28.12 19.59
C SER A 598 -21.02 -27.13 20.70
N LEU A 599 -20.65 -27.61 21.89
CA LEU A 599 -20.23 -26.74 23.00
C LEU A 599 -18.96 -25.96 22.67
N LEU A 600 -17.99 -26.59 22.00
CA LEU A 600 -16.76 -25.93 21.58
C LEU A 600 -17.02 -24.88 20.50
N ALA A 601 -17.90 -25.19 19.55
CA ALA A 601 -18.33 -24.26 18.51
C ALA A 601 -19.00 -23.00 19.09
N GLU A 602 -19.87 -23.15 20.09
CA GLU A 602 -20.49 -22.03 20.80
C GLU A 602 -19.45 -21.12 21.46
N LYS A 603 -18.47 -21.70 22.16
CA LYS A 603 -17.39 -20.93 22.79
C LYS A 603 -16.54 -20.20 21.74
N ALA A 604 -16.23 -20.86 20.62
CA ALA A 604 -15.46 -20.25 19.52
C ALA A 604 -16.23 -19.10 18.86
N LEU A 605 -17.55 -19.23 18.66
CA LEU A 605 -18.40 -18.15 18.18
C LEU A 605 -18.39 -16.94 19.10
N GLY A 606 -18.38 -17.15 20.42
CA GLY A 606 -18.30 -16.07 21.41
C GLY A 606 -17.02 -15.21 21.28
N LEU A 607 -15.98 -15.71 20.62
CA LEU A 607 -14.73 -14.96 20.36
C LEU A 607 -14.77 -14.14 19.07
N LEU A 608 -15.72 -14.38 18.15
CA LEU A 608 -15.80 -13.68 16.85
C LEU A 608 -15.92 -12.15 16.97
N PRO A 609 -16.73 -11.57 17.87
CA PRO A 609 -16.82 -10.12 18.03
C PRO A 609 -15.50 -9.47 18.46
N ILE A 610 -14.62 -10.24 19.11
CA ILE A 610 -13.29 -9.79 19.49
C ILE A 610 -12.36 -9.84 18.27
N VAL A 611 -12.37 -10.93 17.50
CA VAL A 611 -11.50 -11.09 16.32
C VAL A 611 -11.88 -10.12 15.20
N CYS A 612 -13.16 -10.04 14.87
CA CYS A 612 -13.68 -9.28 13.76
C CYS A 612 -14.23 -7.97 14.30
N SER A 613 -13.38 -7.02 14.69
CA SER A 613 -13.83 -5.75 15.26
C SER A 613 -14.18 -4.72 14.17
N ARG A 614 -15.30 -4.01 14.33
CA ARG A 614 -15.80 -2.95 13.42
C ARG A 614 -14.86 -1.75 13.17
N TYR A 615 -13.73 -1.68 13.87
CA TYR A 615 -12.74 -0.60 13.77
C TYR A 615 -11.40 -1.05 13.20
N LEU A 616 -11.28 -2.33 12.83
CA LEU A 616 -10.27 -2.74 11.87
C LEU A 616 -10.57 -2.05 10.54
N SER A 617 -9.54 -1.73 9.75
CA SER A 617 -9.75 -1.33 8.36
C SER A 617 -10.52 -2.43 7.64
N ARG A 618 -11.18 -2.09 6.53
CA ARG A 618 -11.94 -3.07 5.75
C ARG A 618 -11.09 -4.29 5.39
N ASP A 619 -9.86 -4.05 4.95
CA ASP A 619 -8.89 -5.10 4.63
C ASP A 619 -8.55 -5.99 5.83
N ASP A 620 -8.34 -5.40 7.02
CA ASP A 620 -8.04 -6.14 8.23
C ASP A 620 -9.27 -6.96 8.72
N GLN A 621 -10.50 -6.44 8.53
CA GLN A 621 -11.75 -7.18 8.82
C GLN A 621 -11.90 -8.39 7.88
N GLN A 622 -11.69 -8.18 6.57
CA GLN A 622 -11.77 -9.25 5.58
C GLN A 622 -10.71 -10.31 5.83
N HIS A 623 -9.48 -9.90 6.15
CA HIS A 623 -8.42 -10.83 6.52
C HIS A 623 -8.79 -11.65 7.76
N ALA A 624 -9.33 -11.03 8.81
CA ALA A 624 -9.78 -11.74 10.01
C ALA A 624 -10.90 -12.75 9.71
N ILE A 625 -11.89 -12.36 8.90
CA ILE A 625 -13.05 -13.20 8.56
C ILE A 625 -12.69 -14.35 7.63
N LEU A 626 -11.77 -14.14 6.70
CA LEU A 626 -11.20 -15.22 5.88
C LEU A 626 -10.67 -16.37 6.74
N GLN A 627 -10.14 -16.07 7.93
CA GLN A 627 -9.57 -17.05 8.85
C GLN A 627 -10.62 -17.73 9.74
N THR A 628 -11.82 -17.15 9.89
CA THR A 628 -12.93 -17.70 10.70
C THR A 628 -14.11 -18.19 9.86
N SER A 629 -13.98 -18.14 8.54
CA SER A 629 -15.01 -18.50 7.56
C SER A 629 -15.64 -19.87 7.81
N GLY A 630 -16.97 -19.96 7.75
CA GLY A 630 -17.74 -21.19 7.93
C GLY A 630 -18.02 -21.59 9.38
N LEU A 631 -17.39 -20.97 10.38
CA LEU A 631 -17.57 -21.33 11.80
C LEU A 631 -19.04 -21.24 12.25
N ALA A 632 -19.75 -20.19 11.85
CA ALA A 632 -21.17 -20.01 12.19
C ALA A 632 -22.07 -21.07 11.56
N ALA A 633 -21.80 -21.42 10.31
CA ALA A 633 -22.51 -22.46 9.58
C ALA A 633 -22.32 -23.83 10.26
N GLU A 634 -21.08 -24.18 10.59
CA GLU A 634 -20.70 -25.43 11.29
C GLU A 634 -21.32 -25.49 12.69
N ALA A 635 -21.26 -24.39 13.46
CA ALA A 635 -21.87 -24.31 14.78
C ALA A 635 -23.39 -24.48 14.75
N ALA A 636 -24.07 -23.87 13.76
CA ALA A 636 -25.50 -24.03 13.56
C ALA A 636 -25.86 -25.49 13.22
N SER A 637 -25.13 -26.13 12.30
CA SER A 637 -25.30 -27.55 11.96
C SER A 637 -25.14 -28.47 13.18
N LEU A 638 -24.09 -28.25 13.98
CA LEU A 638 -23.85 -29.02 15.21
C LEU A 638 -24.98 -28.87 16.24
N LEU A 639 -25.49 -27.64 16.41
CA LEU A 639 -26.58 -27.36 17.33
C LEU A 639 -27.90 -28.01 16.87
N LEU A 640 -28.20 -27.94 15.58
CA LEU A 640 -29.41 -28.57 15.00
C LEU A 640 -29.37 -30.08 15.17
N ARG A 641 -28.20 -30.70 14.94
CA ARG A 641 -28.04 -32.15 15.08
C ARG A 641 -28.17 -32.65 16.52
N THR A 642 -27.71 -31.87 17.50
CA THR A 642 -27.63 -32.29 18.91
C THR A 642 -28.84 -31.87 19.73
N GLN A 643 -29.23 -30.60 19.63
CA GLN A 643 -30.26 -29.98 20.48
C GLN A 643 -31.56 -29.67 19.73
N LYS A 644 -31.55 -29.72 18.38
CA LYS A 644 -32.70 -29.39 17.51
C LYS A 644 -33.30 -28.00 17.79
N ASN A 645 -32.46 -27.06 18.23
CA ASN A 645 -32.88 -25.70 18.57
C ASN A 645 -32.72 -24.77 17.35
N ALA A 646 -33.78 -24.69 16.54
CA ALA A 646 -33.81 -23.89 15.32
C ALA A 646 -33.60 -22.38 15.60
N SER A 647 -34.18 -21.87 16.68
CA SER A 647 -34.11 -20.46 17.05
C SER A 647 -32.69 -20.02 17.41
N GLN A 648 -31.98 -20.83 18.19
CA GLN A 648 -30.59 -20.54 18.59
C GLN A 648 -29.62 -20.80 17.43
N ALA A 649 -29.87 -21.79 16.56
CA ALA A 649 -29.07 -22.01 15.36
C ALA A 649 -29.15 -20.81 14.42
N LEU A 650 -30.35 -20.23 14.23
CA LEU A 650 -30.51 -19.00 13.46
C LEU A 650 -29.73 -17.82 14.08
N GLN A 651 -29.70 -17.71 15.41
CA GLN A 651 -28.91 -16.70 16.09
C GLN A 651 -27.40 -16.87 15.86
N TYR A 652 -26.90 -18.11 15.83
CA TYR A 652 -25.50 -18.36 15.49
C TYR A 652 -25.17 -17.90 14.06
N LEU A 653 -26.06 -18.19 13.10
CA LEU A 653 -25.91 -17.73 11.72
C LEU A 653 -25.92 -16.19 11.63
N GLU A 654 -26.86 -15.51 12.27
CA GLU A 654 -26.89 -14.04 12.28
C GLU A 654 -25.74 -13.41 13.09
N HIS A 655 -25.13 -14.15 14.03
CA HIS A 655 -24.01 -13.66 14.82
C HIS A 655 -22.68 -13.69 14.07
N GLY A 656 -22.46 -14.72 13.25
CA GLY A 656 -21.17 -14.92 12.57
C GLY A 656 -21.20 -14.77 11.04
N ARG A 657 -22.34 -14.43 10.44
CA ARG A 657 -22.46 -14.10 9.00
C ARG A 657 -22.66 -12.61 8.79
N GLY A 658 -22.24 -12.13 7.61
CA GLY A 658 -22.38 -10.73 7.23
C GLY A 658 -21.85 -9.79 8.31
N LEU A 659 -20.76 -10.16 9.00
CA LEU A 659 -20.20 -9.39 10.10
C LEU A 659 -19.81 -8.00 9.62
N ILE A 660 -19.18 -7.94 8.46
CA ILE A 660 -18.71 -6.71 7.83
C ILE A 660 -19.89 -5.82 7.45
N ILE A 661 -20.87 -6.39 6.76
CA ILE A 661 -22.10 -5.69 6.36
C ILE A 661 -22.87 -5.22 7.59
N GLY A 662 -22.98 -6.09 8.59
CA GLY A 662 -23.61 -5.83 9.87
C GLY A 662 -22.95 -4.69 10.63
N TYR A 663 -21.62 -4.57 10.58
CA TYR A 663 -20.90 -3.44 11.17
C TYR A 663 -21.10 -2.13 10.43
N LEU A 664 -21.15 -2.15 9.10
CA LEU A 664 -21.48 -0.94 8.32
C LEU A 664 -22.88 -0.43 8.65
N ILE A 665 -23.84 -1.33 8.93
CA ILE A 665 -25.18 -0.98 9.39
C ILE A 665 -25.15 -0.44 10.84
N ASP A 666 -24.51 -1.14 11.78
CA ASP A 666 -24.51 -0.78 13.20
C ASP A 666 -23.70 0.47 13.53
N SER A 667 -22.60 0.71 12.80
CA SER A 667 -21.77 1.91 12.99
C SER A 667 -22.57 3.21 12.83
N ARG A 668 -23.71 3.13 12.15
CA ARG A 668 -24.63 4.23 11.88
C ARG A 668 -25.65 4.47 13.01
N GLY A 669 -25.73 3.59 14.02
CA GLY A 669 -26.65 3.71 15.19
C GLY A 669 -25.92 3.61 16.53
N ASP A 670 -25.53 2.40 16.97
CA ASP A 670 -25.21 2.10 18.37
C ASP A 670 -24.03 2.86 18.99
N ILE A 671 -22.94 3.14 18.25
CA ILE A 671 -21.79 3.89 18.80
C ILE A 671 -22.10 5.37 18.85
N SER A 672 -22.76 5.88 17.82
CA SER A 672 -23.17 7.28 17.78
C SER A 672 -24.13 7.55 18.93
N ASP A 673 -25.03 6.60 19.21
CA ASP A 673 -25.93 6.64 20.35
C ASP A 673 -25.20 6.48 21.68
N LEU A 674 -24.23 5.55 21.80
CA LEU A 674 -23.42 5.42 23.02
C LEU A 674 -22.53 6.65 23.26
N ALA A 675 -21.96 7.24 22.21
CA ALA A 675 -21.15 8.44 22.29
C ALA A 675 -22.00 9.68 22.64
N LYS A 676 -23.25 9.71 22.19
CA LYS A 676 -24.24 10.76 22.50
C LYS A 676 -24.78 10.63 23.92
N ASN A 677 -25.13 9.42 24.36
CA ASN A 677 -25.81 9.19 25.65
C ASN A 677 -24.83 8.88 26.80
N HIS A 678 -23.69 8.21 26.53
CA HIS A 678 -22.68 7.81 27.52
C HIS A 678 -21.23 8.03 27.02
N PRO A 679 -20.80 9.30 26.82
CA PRO A 679 -19.53 9.63 26.16
C PRO A 679 -18.28 9.08 26.85
N ASN A 680 -18.29 8.95 28.19
CA ASN A 680 -17.17 8.41 28.94
C ASN A 680 -17.02 6.89 28.74
N MET A 681 -18.13 6.14 28.71
CA MET A 681 -18.11 4.72 28.39
C MET A 681 -17.68 4.49 26.94
N ALA A 682 -18.13 5.33 26.01
CA ALA A 682 -17.67 5.27 24.62
C ALA A 682 -16.16 5.52 24.49
N LYS A 683 -15.61 6.51 25.20
CA LYS A 683 -14.15 6.78 25.24
C LYS A 683 -13.36 5.63 25.85
N GLU A 684 -13.81 5.10 26.98
CA GLU A 684 -13.13 4.01 27.66
C GLU A 684 -13.17 2.70 26.86
N PHE A 685 -14.34 2.39 26.28
CA PHE A 685 -14.50 1.28 25.34
C PHE A 685 -13.54 1.41 24.14
N ASN A 686 -13.43 2.60 23.55
CA ASN A 686 -12.49 2.86 22.45
C ASN A 686 -11.02 2.71 22.89
N ARG A 687 -10.66 3.19 24.10
CA ARG A 687 -9.30 3.12 24.65
C ARG A 687 -8.87 1.68 24.94
N LEU A 688 -9.69 0.91 25.65
CA LEU A 688 -9.44 -0.50 25.97
C LEU A 688 -9.35 -1.33 24.70
N ARG A 689 -10.22 -1.06 23.72
CA ARG A 689 -10.16 -1.69 22.41
C ARG A 689 -8.83 -1.40 21.70
N TYR A 690 -8.38 -0.14 21.63
CA TYR A 690 -7.10 0.20 21.00
C TYR A 690 -5.94 -0.59 21.62
N LYS A 691 -5.93 -0.73 22.94
CA LYS A 691 -4.90 -1.50 23.63
C LYS A 691 -5.00 -3.01 23.39
N ALA A 692 -6.21 -3.57 23.32
CA ALA A 692 -6.41 -5.00 23.05
C ALA A 692 -5.90 -5.44 21.65
N PHE A 693 -5.91 -4.53 20.67
CA PHE A 693 -5.43 -4.79 19.31
C PHE A 693 -4.08 -4.11 18.98
N MET A 694 -3.32 -3.68 20.00
CA MET A 694 -2.02 -3.08 19.76
C MET A 694 -1.05 -4.11 19.15
N SER A 695 -0.32 -3.71 18.10
CA SER A 695 0.66 -4.57 17.46
C SER A 695 1.90 -4.71 18.35
N ILE A 696 2.41 -5.93 18.49
CA ILE A 696 3.59 -6.23 19.33
C ILE A 696 4.72 -6.64 18.40
N SER A 697 5.82 -5.87 18.41
CA SER A 697 6.93 -6.09 17.49
C SER A 697 7.84 -7.22 17.98
N PRO A 698 8.27 -8.15 17.11
CA PRO A 698 9.33 -9.11 17.42
C PRO A 698 10.67 -8.44 17.76
N GLU A 699 10.84 -7.16 17.42
CA GLU A 699 12.07 -6.38 17.65
C GLU A 699 12.04 -5.63 19.00
N ASP A 700 10.90 -5.61 19.72
CA ASP A 700 10.82 -5.03 21.06
C ASP A 700 11.77 -5.79 22.02
N PRO A 701 12.59 -5.11 22.85
CA PRO A 701 13.34 -5.76 23.92
C PRO A 701 12.43 -6.69 24.73
N ALA A 702 12.91 -7.86 25.12
CA ALA A 702 12.10 -8.92 25.73
C ALA A 702 11.28 -8.45 26.96
N GLU A 703 11.75 -7.42 27.67
CA GLU A 703 11.07 -6.82 28.81
C GLU A 703 9.90 -5.90 28.39
N ILE A 704 10.09 -5.08 27.36
CA ILE A 704 9.04 -4.23 26.76
C ILE A 704 8.00 -5.10 26.07
N ARG A 705 8.42 -6.17 25.39
CA ARG A 705 7.51 -7.16 24.81
C ARG A 705 6.64 -7.80 25.88
N ARG A 706 7.24 -8.23 27.00
CA ARG A 706 6.50 -8.76 28.17
C ARG A 706 5.58 -7.73 28.81
N GLN A 707 5.96 -6.45 28.82
CA GLN A 707 5.11 -5.38 29.33
C GLN A 707 3.91 -5.13 28.41
N ARG A 708 4.12 -4.97 27.11
CA ARG A 708 3.06 -4.74 26.12
C ARG A 708 2.11 -5.92 25.99
N LEU A 709 2.63 -7.14 26.13
CA LEU A 709 1.80 -8.33 26.24
C LEU A 709 0.88 -8.26 27.46
N ARG A 710 1.42 -7.96 28.63
CA ARG A 710 0.61 -7.74 29.84
C ARG A 710 -0.40 -6.61 29.66
N GLU A 711 -0.01 -5.48 29.07
CA GLU A 711 -0.93 -4.35 28.83
C GLU A 711 -2.05 -4.70 27.83
N ARG A 712 -1.77 -5.55 26.84
CA ARG A 712 -2.77 -6.07 25.91
C ARG A 712 -3.71 -7.04 26.62
N ASP A 713 -3.16 -7.95 27.42
CA ASP A 713 -3.93 -8.96 28.15
C ASP A 713 -4.86 -8.30 29.18
N ASP A 714 -4.35 -7.31 29.92
CA ASP A 714 -5.13 -6.46 30.83
C ASP A 714 -6.23 -5.71 30.08
N ALA A 715 -5.95 -5.23 28.87
CA ALA A 715 -6.91 -4.51 28.05
C ALA A 715 -8.03 -5.41 27.50
N VAL A 716 -7.72 -6.66 27.13
CA VAL A 716 -8.73 -7.65 26.70
C VAL A 716 -9.68 -7.97 27.86
N ALA A 717 -9.14 -8.27 29.05
CA ALA A 717 -9.94 -8.54 30.24
C ALA A 717 -10.79 -7.31 30.65
N ALA A 718 -10.20 -6.12 30.63
CA ALA A 718 -10.91 -4.88 30.94
C ALA A 718 -11.99 -4.54 29.88
N LEU A 719 -11.78 -4.88 28.61
CA LEU A 719 -12.76 -4.68 27.54
C LEU A 719 -14.01 -5.54 27.76
N GLU A 720 -13.87 -6.79 28.20
CA GLU A 720 -15.01 -7.64 28.56
C GLU A 720 -15.82 -7.07 29.72
N CYS A 721 -15.15 -6.52 30.74
CA CYS A 721 -15.81 -5.82 31.84
C CYS A 721 -16.53 -4.55 31.36
N CYS A 722 -15.87 -3.75 30.52
CA CYS A 722 -16.44 -2.55 29.92
C CYS A 722 -17.71 -2.84 29.10
N LEU A 723 -17.72 -3.93 28.31
CA LEU A 723 -18.90 -4.39 27.58
C LEU A 723 -20.06 -4.78 28.53
N LYS A 724 -19.76 -5.45 29.65
CA LYS A 724 -20.77 -5.78 30.67
C LYS A 724 -21.37 -4.51 31.30
N ASP A 725 -20.59 -3.47 31.49
CA ASP A 725 -21.06 -2.22 32.09
C ASP A 725 -21.87 -1.36 31.12
N ILE A 726 -21.51 -1.33 29.84
CA ILE A 726 -22.33 -0.71 28.78
C ILE A 726 -23.70 -1.38 28.73
N ARG A 727 -23.74 -2.72 28.80
CA ARG A 727 -24.98 -3.50 28.78
C ARG A 727 -25.86 -3.37 30.03
N LYS A 728 -25.43 -2.64 31.05
CA LYS A 728 -26.29 -2.28 32.18
C LYS A 728 -27.01 -0.95 31.97
N GLN A 729 -26.63 -0.18 30.96
CA GLN A 729 -27.25 1.11 30.67
C GLN A 729 -28.58 0.92 29.93
N GLU A 730 -29.56 1.77 30.26
CA GLU A 730 -30.88 1.76 29.63
C GLU A 730 -30.76 2.00 28.11
N GLY A 731 -31.35 1.12 27.30
CA GLY A 731 -31.26 1.15 25.84
C GLY A 731 -29.99 0.54 25.24
N PHE A 732 -29.05 0.06 26.07
CA PHE A 732 -27.80 -0.59 25.62
C PHE A 732 -27.65 -2.03 26.12
N ASP A 733 -28.69 -2.61 26.72
CA ASP A 733 -28.71 -3.97 27.27
C ASP A 733 -28.28 -5.05 26.25
N ARG A 734 -28.48 -4.75 24.97
CA ARG A 734 -28.08 -5.60 23.84
C ARG A 734 -26.91 -5.08 23.03
N PHE A 735 -26.13 -4.13 23.53
CA PHE A 735 -25.01 -3.53 22.80
C PHE A 735 -24.04 -4.62 22.28
N LEU A 736 -23.89 -4.69 20.94
CA LEU A 736 -23.11 -5.69 20.22
C LEU A 736 -23.53 -7.16 20.47
N LEU A 737 -24.80 -7.43 20.81
CA LEU A 737 -25.35 -8.78 20.90
C LEU A 737 -26.25 -9.11 19.69
N PRO A 738 -26.40 -10.40 19.33
CA PRO A 738 -27.34 -10.81 18.28
C PRO A 738 -28.77 -10.34 18.55
N LEU A 739 -29.56 -10.20 17.49
CA LEU A 739 -31.00 -9.98 17.61
C LEU A 739 -31.65 -11.18 18.33
N PRO A 740 -32.58 -10.94 19.27
CA PRO A 740 -33.35 -12.01 19.87
C PRO A 740 -34.24 -12.67 18.80
N SER A 741 -34.59 -13.94 18.98
CA SER A 741 -35.40 -14.70 18.02
C SER A 741 -36.72 -14.01 17.70
N THR A 742 -37.35 -13.34 18.68
CA THR A 742 -38.57 -12.54 18.47
C THR A 742 -38.38 -11.42 17.45
N ALA A 743 -37.28 -10.67 17.55
CA ALA A 743 -36.95 -9.61 16.59
C ALA A 743 -36.58 -10.17 15.20
N LEU A 744 -36.04 -11.38 15.13
CA LEU A 744 -35.82 -12.08 13.85
C LEU A 744 -37.16 -12.49 13.22
N GLN A 745 -38.11 -12.97 14.02
CA GLN A 745 -39.46 -13.38 13.59
C GLN A 745 -40.33 -12.19 13.15
N GLU A 746 -40.20 -11.02 13.78
CA GLU A 746 -40.87 -9.78 13.34
C GLU A 746 -40.56 -9.44 11.87
N ASN A 747 -39.39 -9.85 11.38
CA ASN A 747 -39.01 -9.67 9.98
C ASN A 747 -39.65 -10.70 9.03
N ALA A 748 -40.43 -11.67 9.50
CA ALA A 748 -41.19 -12.58 8.64
C ALA A 748 -42.65 -12.13 8.39
N ILE A 749 -43.04 -10.92 8.81
CA ILE A 749 -44.43 -10.45 8.73
C ILE A 749 -44.98 -10.37 7.29
N ASP A 750 -44.14 -9.96 6.34
CA ASP A 750 -44.50 -9.83 4.92
C ASP A 750 -44.35 -11.14 4.13
N GLY A 751 -43.96 -12.22 4.81
CA GLY A 751 -43.75 -13.56 4.26
C GLY A 751 -42.55 -14.29 4.89
N PRO A 752 -42.47 -15.62 4.74
CA PRO A 752 -41.42 -16.43 5.35
C PRO A 752 -40.02 -16.05 4.86
N ILE A 753 -39.06 -16.16 5.78
CA ILE A 753 -37.62 -16.11 5.47
C ILE A 753 -37.08 -17.53 5.59
N VAL A 754 -36.37 -18.01 4.58
CA VAL A 754 -35.76 -19.34 4.57
C VAL A 754 -34.25 -19.21 4.48
N VAL A 755 -33.58 -19.72 5.52
CA VAL A 755 -32.13 -19.79 5.60
C VAL A 755 -31.67 -21.21 5.27
N VAL A 756 -30.99 -21.38 4.15
CA VAL A 756 -30.46 -22.68 3.71
C VAL A 756 -28.98 -22.75 4.12
N ASN A 757 -28.67 -23.67 5.04
CA ASN A 757 -27.34 -23.89 5.58
C ASN A 757 -26.79 -25.23 5.08
N VAL A 758 -25.73 -25.19 4.27
CA VAL A 758 -25.10 -26.40 3.73
C VAL A 758 -23.63 -26.40 4.15
N THR A 759 -23.27 -27.40 4.96
CA THR A 759 -21.91 -27.63 5.48
C THR A 759 -21.47 -29.07 5.20
N SER A 760 -20.23 -29.41 5.59
CA SER A 760 -19.74 -30.79 5.59
C SER A 760 -20.35 -31.66 6.71
N ILE A 761 -21.07 -31.05 7.67
CA ILE A 761 -21.65 -31.74 8.84
C ILE A 761 -23.10 -32.15 8.56
N SER A 762 -23.89 -31.24 7.98
CA SER A 762 -25.30 -31.45 7.62
C SER A 762 -25.77 -30.42 6.60
N SER A 763 -26.88 -30.73 5.93
CA SER A 763 -27.64 -29.79 5.12
C SER A 763 -28.99 -29.50 5.79
N ASP A 764 -29.26 -28.23 6.07
CA ASP A 764 -30.39 -27.81 6.88
C ASP A 764 -31.08 -26.58 6.27
N ALA A 765 -32.40 -26.47 6.41
CA ALA A 765 -33.14 -25.24 6.17
C ALA A 765 -33.83 -24.76 7.46
N LEU A 766 -33.71 -23.47 7.75
CA LEU A 766 -34.41 -22.79 8.85
C LEU A 766 -35.48 -21.89 8.27
N MET A 767 -36.75 -22.20 8.57
CA MET A 767 -37.90 -21.41 8.17
C MET A 767 -38.29 -20.47 9.30
N VAL A 768 -38.23 -19.18 9.05
CA VAL A 768 -38.64 -18.13 9.98
C VAL A 768 -40.06 -17.68 9.63
N LEU A 769 -40.97 -17.87 10.56
CA LEU A 769 -42.35 -17.42 10.51
C LEU A 769 -42.59 -16.39 11.65
N PRO A 770 -43.63 -15.54 11.54
CA PRO A 770 -43.95 -14.59 12.61
C PRO A 770 -44.18 -15.23 13.97
N THR A 771 -44.62 -16.49 14.01
CA THR A 771 -44.97 -17.21 15.23
C THR A 771 -43.92 -18.22 15.68
N GLU A 772 -43.07 -18.73 14.79
CA GLU A 772 -42.12 -19.79 15.11
C GLU A 772 -40.91 -19.82 14.16
N ILE A 773 -39.87 -20.54 14.55
CA ILE A 773 -38.73 -20.87 13.68
C ILE A 773 -38.68 -22.39 13.58
N ARG A 774 -38.84 -22.93 12.37
CA ARG A 774 -38.84 -24.38 12.11
C ARG A 774 -37.53 -24.82 11.47
N HIS A 775 -37.06 -26.00 11.84
CA HIS A 775 -35.93 -26.68 11.19
C HIS A 775 -36.45 -27.76 10.24
N ILE A 776 -35.91 -27.77 9.03
CA ILE A 776 -36.17 -28.77 7.99
C ILE A 776 -34.81 -29.41 7.64
N PRO A 777 -34.58 -30.69 7.96
CA PRO A 777 -33.39 -31.39 7.52
C PRO A 777 -33.43 -31.65 6.01
N LEU A 778 -32.31 -31.44 5.32
CA LEU A 778 -32.14 -31.72 3.90
C LEU A 778 -31.26 -32.95 3.69
N PRO A 779 -31.34 -33.64 2.53
CA PRO A 779 -30.52 -34.82 2.27
C PRO A 779 -29.00 -34.54 2.31
N ASP A 780 -28.23 -35.42 2.95
CA ASP A 780 -26.77 -35.25 3.11
C ASP A 780 -25.99 -35.25 1.77
N SER A 781 -26.55 -35.87 0.73
CA SER A 781 -26.02 -35.85 -0.66
C SER A 781 -25.90 -34.45 -1.24
N HIS A 782 -26.62 -33.49 -0.67
CA HIS A 782 -26.63 -32.11 -1.13
C HIS A 782 -25.26 -31.43 -0.97
N SER A 783 -24.51 -31.72 0.10
CA SER A 783 -23.18 -31.13 0.34
C SER A 783 -22.17 -31.47 -0.76
N THR A 784 -22.00 -32.77 -1.06
CA THR A 784 -21.06 -33.29 -2.06
C THR A 784 -21.41 -32.81 -3.47
N LYS A 785 -22.71 -32.76 -3.81
CA LYS A 785 -23.20 -32.21 -5.08
C LYS A 785 -22.84 -30.73 -5.22
N VAL A 786 -23.13 -29.91 -4.20
CA VAL A 786 -22.85 -28.46 -4.24
C VAL A 786 -21.35 -28.18 -4.31
N GLU A 787 -20.50 -28.93 -3.60
CA GLU A 787 -19.03 -28.83 -3.72
C GLU A 787 -18.56 -29.15 -5.15
N TYR A 788 -19.05 -30.24 -5.73
CA TYR A 788 -18.74 -30.62 -7.10
C TYR A 788 -19.14 -29.53 -8.10
N TYR A 789 -20.34 -28.98 -7.99
CA TYR A 789 -20.81 -27.94 -8.91
C TYR A 789 -20.09 -26.61 -8.73
N ARG A 790 -19.70 -26.24 -7.50
CA ARG A 790 -18.82 -25.08 -7.26
C ARG A 790 -17.47 -25.25 -7.95
N SER A 791 -16.90 -26.46 -7.96
CA SER A 791 -15.62 -26.73 -8.63
C SER A 791 -15.66 -26.53 -10.16
N LEU A 792 -16.85 -26.61 -10.77
CA LEU A 792 -17.05 -26.42 -12.22
C LEU A 792 -17.28 -24.95 -12.63
N GLY A 793 -17.35 -24.02 -11.66
CA GLY A 793 -17.67 -22.60 -11.86
C GLY A 793 -19.18 -22.35 -11.97
N LEU A 794 -19.65 -21.20 -11.46
CA LEU A 794 -21.09 -20.93 -11.23
C LEU A 794 -21.94 -21.11 -12.50
N ALA A 795 -21.56 -20.57 -13.65
CA ALA A 795 -22.35 -20.67 -14.88
C ALA A 795 -22.53 -22.12 -15.38
N ARG A 796 -21.48 -22.97 -15.30
CA ARG A 796 -21.52 -24.37 -15.79
C ARG A 796 -22.02 -25.35 -14.73
N GLY A 797 -21.67 -25.11 -13.47
CA GLY A 797 -22.08 -25.91 -12.32
C GLY A 797 -23.55 -25.71 -11.96
N LEU A 798 -24.05 -24.47 -11.98
CA LEU A 798 -25.47 -24.19 -11.69
C LEU A 798 -26.39 -24.63 -12.82
N PHE A 799 -25.93 -24.60 -14.09
CA PHE A 799 -26.66 -25.20 -15.20
C PHE A 799 -26.95 -26.68 -14.96
N ARG A 800 -25.93 -27.44 -14.53
CA ARG A 800 -26.07 -28.84 -14.12
C ARG A 800 -27.00 -29.00 -12.89
N LEU A 801 -26.97 -28.06 -11.95
CA LEU A 801 -27.79 -28.08 -10.73
C LEU A 801 -29.28 -27.80 -11.00
N ILE A 802 -29.57 -26.92 -11.97
CA ILE A 802 -30.95 -26.65 -12.44
C ILE A 802 -31.47 -27.83 -13.29
N GLU A 803 -30.62 -28.49 -14.08
CA GLU A 803 -31.03 -29.61 -14.96
C GLU A 803 -31.10 -30.99 -14.28
N LEU A 804 -30.24 -31.30 -13.28
CA LEU A 804 -30.01 -32.70 -12.87
C LEU A 804 -30.77 -33.20 -11.63
N ASP A 805 -31.34 -32.36 -10.76
CA ASP A 805 -32.05 -32.89 -9.58
C ASP A 805 -32.96 -31.88 -8.84
N GLY A 806 -34.03 -31.42 -9.50
CA GLY A 806 -35.00 -30.48 -8.90
C GLY A 806 -35.79 -31.01 -7.68
N ARG A 807 -35.71 -32.31 -7.36
CA ARG A 807 -36.52 -32.95 -6.29
C ARG A 807 -36.16 -32.52 -4.87
N GLU A 808 -34.89 -32.30 -4.55
CA GLU A 808 -34.46 -31.96 -3.18
C GLU A 808 -34.81 -30.50 -2.78
N SER A 809 -34.90 -29.59 -3.77
CA SER A 809 -35.40 -28.22 -3.53
C SER A 809 -36.93 -28.13 -3.51
N LEU A 810 -37.59 -29.08 -4.17
CA LEU A 810 -39.03 -29.29 -4.08
C LEU A 810 -39.42 -29.70 -2.65
N ASP A 811 -38.59 -30.45 -1.91
CA ASP A 811 -38.84 -30.81 -0.51
C ASP A 811 -39.00 -29.57 0.40
N ILE A 812 -38.18 -28.52 0.22
CA ILE A 812 -38.31 -27.25 0.96
C ILE A 812 -39.65 -26.56 0.63
N LEU A 813 -40.02 -26.53 -0.65
CA LEU A 813 -41.29 -25.94 -1.11
C LEU A 813 -42.50 -26.78 -0.70
N GLN A 814 -42.34 -28.09 -0.58
CA GLN A 814 -43.34 -29.06 -0.15
C GLN A 814 -43.65 -28.88 1.35
N GLU A 815 -42.61 -28.76 2.18
CA GLU A 815 -42.72 -28.46 3.61
C GLU A 815 -43.31 -27.06 3.89
N LEU A 816 -43.09 -26.10 2.98
CA LEU A 816 -43.74 -24.78 3.01
C LEU A 816 -45.23 -24.81 2.62
N ASN A 817 -45.74 -25.96 2.15
CA ASN A 817 -47.06 -26.07 1.52
C ASN A 817 -47.23 -25.08 0.34
N PHE A 818 -46.13 -24.73 -0.31
CA PHE A 818 -46.08 -23.80 -1.45
C PHE A 818 -46.09 -24.52 -2.80
N LEU A 819 -45.91 -25.84 -2.81
CA LEU A 819 -46.27 -26.66 -3.97
C LEU A 819 -47.80 -26.59 -4.14
N CYS A 820 -48.21 -25.87 -5.19
CA CYS A 820 -49.58 -25.59 -5.60
C CYS A 820 -50.40 -24.61 -4.74
N PRO A 821 -50.65 -23.40 -5.26
CA PRO A 821 -51.95 -22.77 -5.14
C PRO A 821 -52.62 -22.69 -6.51
N PRO A 822 -53.42 -23.69 -6.94
CA PRO A 822 -54.17 -23.63 -8.19
C PRO A 822 -55.29 -22.54 -8.17
N SER A 823 -55.39 -21.74 -7.11
CA SER A 823 -56.54 -20.88 -6.84
C SER A 823 -56.24 -19.52 -6.16
N ARG A 824 -54.97 -19.12 -5.98
CA ARG A 824 -54.67 -17.79 -5.41
C ARG A 824 -54.51 -16.75 -6.52
N SER A 825 -55.18 -15.60 -6.39
CA SER A 825 -55.04 -14.45 -7.29
C SER A 825 -53.65 -13.81 -7.22
N GLU A 826 -52.88 -14.07 -6.16
CA GLU A 826 -51.53 -13.55 -5.95
C GLU A 826 -50.56 -14.61 -5.41
N LEU A 827 -49.30 -14.57 -5.88
CA LEU A 827 -48.22 -15.44 -5.40
C LEU A 827 -47.76 -15.02 -3.98
N PRO A 828 -47.54 -15.98 -3.06
CA PRO A 828 -46.93 -15.69 -1.76
C PRO A 828 -45.47 -15.24 -1.93
N ARG A 829 -44.98 -14.39 -1.02
CA ARG A 829 -43.61 -13.86 -1.05
C ARG A 829 -42.68 -14.65 -0.12
N ILE A 830 -41.44 -14.87 -0.53
CA ILE A 830 -40.40 -15.55 0.25
C ILE A 830 -39.06 -14.82 0.14
N TRP A 831 -38.29 -14.82 1.23
CA TRP A 831 -36.90 -14.35 1.23
C TRP A 831 -35.94 -15.51 1.44
N TRP A 832 -34.94 -15.61 0.57
CA TRP A 832 -33.90 -16.63 0.61
C TRP A 832 -32.60 -16.08 1.18
N ILE A 833 -31.98 -16.85 2.07
CA ILE A 833 -30.65 -16.61 2.62
C ILE A 833 -29.83 -17.89 2.47
N GLY A 834 -28.82 -17.89 1.59
CA GLY A 834 -27.91 -19.03 1.45
C GLY A 834 -26.69 -18.89 2.35
N THR A 835 -26.32 -19.96 3.04
CA THR A 835 -25.17 -20.04 3.96
C THR A 835 -24.19 -21.14 3.54
N GLY A 836 -22.90 -20.90 3.73
CA GLY A 836 -21.83 -21.84 3.43
C GLY A 836 -21.75 -22.14 1.94
N LEU A 837 -21.97 -23.41 1.59
CA LEU A 837 -22.00 -23.85 0.20
C LEU A 837 -23.25 -23.34 -0.55
N ALA A 838 -24.32 -22.98 0.16
CA ALA A 838 -25.59 -22.57 -0.43
C ALA A 838 -25.68 -21.08 -0.80
N SER A 839 -24.70 -20.26 -0.43
CA SER A 839 -24.74 -18.80 -0.62
C SER A 839 -24.84 -18.32 -2.08
N SER A 840 -24.54 -19.20 -3.03
CA SER A 840 -24.54 -18.92 -4.47
C SER A 840 -25.61 -19.68 -5.25
N LEU A 841 -26.60 -20.29 -4.57
CA LEU A 841 -27.63 -21.10 -5.23
C LEU A 841 -28.82 -20.23 -5.71
N PRO A 842 -29.30 -20.44 -6.96
CA PRO A 842 -30.46 -19.75 -7.50
C PRO A 842 -31.76 -20.42 -7.02
N PHE A 843 -32.06 -20.37 -5.72
CA PHE A 843 -33.28 -20.94 -5.12
C PHE A 843 -34.58 -20.60 -5.86
N HIS A 844 -34.69 -19.40 -6.45
CA HIS A 844 -35.86 -19.01 -7.24
C HIS A 844 -36.05 -19.84 -8.52
N ALA A 845 -34.98 -20.45 -9.04
CA ALA A 845 -34.98 -21.30 -10.22
C ALA A 845 -35.02 -22.80 -9.86
N ALA A 846 -35.20 -23.16 -8.59
CA ALA A 846 -35.21 -24.56 -8.20
C ALA A 846 -36.51 -25.28 -8.60
N GLY A 847 -36.41 -26.56 -8.97
CA GLY A 847 -37.52 -27.43 -9.41
C GLY A 847 -37.50 -27.75 -10.91
N ASP A 848 -38.59 -28.32 -11.41
CA ASP A 848 -38.73 -28.74 -12.81
C ASP A 848 -39.19 -27.58 -13.72
N HIS A 849 -38.41 -27.33 -14.77
CA HIS A 849 -38.69 -26.31 -15.79
C HIS A 849 -39.02 -26.89 -17.16
N SER A 850 -39.34 -28.18 -17.24
CA SER A 850 -39.88 -28.78 -18.45
C SER A 850 -41.12 -28.02 -18.93
N ALA A 851 -41.36 -28.01 -20.23
CA ALA A 851 -42.43 -27.21 -20.84
C ALA A 851 -43.81 -27.52 -20.20
N GLY A 852 -44.44 -26.49 -19.63
CA GLY A 852 -45.74 -26.61 -18.95
C GLY A 852 -45.67 -27.00 -17.46
N SER A 853 -44.48 -27.29 -16.92
CA SER A 853 -44.31 -27.62 -15.51
C SER A 853 -44.46 -26.39 -14.61
N VAL A 854 -45.23 -26.57 -13.54
CA VAL A 854 -45.40 -25.61 -12.44
C VAL A 854 -44.73 -26.08 -11.16
N GLU A 855 -44.07 -27.24 -11.19
CA GLU A 855 -43.34 -27.83 -10.07
C GLU A 855 -41.97 -27.16 -9.89
N ASN A 856 -41.96 -25.84 -9.74
CA ASN A 856 -40.76 -25.05 -9.51
C ASN A 856 -41.06 -23.82 -8.65
N ALA A 857 -40.03 -23.36 -7.92
CA ALA A 857 -40.09 -22.19 -7.05
C ALA A 857 -40.61 -20.96 -7.82
N PHE A 858 -40.09 -20.74 -9.03
CA PHE A 858 -40.45 -19.59 -9.84
C PHE A 858 -41.96 -19.49 -10.08
N SER A 859 -42.64 -20.61 -10.34
CA SER A 859 -44.08 -20.61 -10.63
C SER A 859 -44.96 -20.55 -9.37
N CYS A 860 -44.39 -20.83 -8.19
CA CYS A 860 -45.12 -20.96 -6.93
C CYS A 860 -44.97 -19.74 -6.01
N VAL A 861 -43.85 -19.02 -6.06
CA VAL A 861 -43.52 -17.98 -5.08
C VAL A 861 -42.86 -16.76 -5.71
N LEU A 862 -43.10 -15.59 -5.10
CA LEU A 862 -42.39 -14.36 -5.37
C LEU A 862 -41.08 -14.35 -4.57
N SER A 863 -39.98 -14.74 -5.21
CA SER A 863 -38.67 -14.86 -4.56
C SER A 863 -37.94 -13.52 -4.42
N SER A 864 -37.32 -13.30 -3.27
CA SER A 864 -36.36 -12.22 -3.01
C SER A 864 -35.19 -12.80 -2.22
N TYR A 865 -34.03 -12.13 -2.25
CA TYR A 865 -32.83 -12.52 -1.53
C TYR A 865 -32.46 -11.47 -0.49
N THR A 866 -31.74 -11.89 0.54
CA THR A 866 -31.10 -10.98 1.48
C THR A 866 -29.83 -11.62 2.07
N PRO A 867 -28.73 -10.87 2.28
CA PRO A 867 -27.53 -11.40 2.91
C PRO A 867 -27.77 -11.95 4.33
N SER A 868 -28.63 -11.26 5.10
CA SER A 868 -29.01 -11.59 6.48
C SER A 868 -30.41 -11.04 6.80
N ILE A 869 -31.01 -11.51 7.89
CA ILE A 869 -32.28 -10.96 8.40
C ILE A 869 -32.07 -9.52 8.86
N LYS A 870 -30.92 -9.24 9.47
CA LYS A 870 -30.52 -7.87 9.81
C LYS A 870 -30.50 -6.92 8.60
N MET A 871 -30.00 -7.38 7.46
CA MET A 871 -30.00 -6.59 6.23
C MET A 871 -31.41 -6.34 5.69
N LEU A 872 -32.29 -7.35 5.79
CA LEU A 872 -33.69 -7.21 5.41
C LEU A 872 -34.41 -6.18 6.29
N ARG A 873 -34.18 -6.21 7.61
CA ARG A 873 -34.70 -5.20 8.53
C ARG A 873 -34.26 -3.80 8.12
N TYR A 874 -32.95 -3.62 7.88
CA TYR A 874 -32.41 -2.33 7.43
C TYR A 874 -33.05 -1.87 6.11
N ALA A 875 -33.20 -2.76 5.13
CA ALA A 875 -33.84 -2.45 3.85
C ALA A 875 -35.31 -2.01 4.04
N ARG A 876 -36.05 -2.67 4.94
CA ARG A 876 -37.44 -2.30 5.27
C ARG A 876 -37.54 -0.96 5.99
N ASP A 877 -36.66 -0.70 6.94
CA ASP A 877 -36.58 0.60 7.62
C ASP A 877 -36.31 1.73 6.61
N ARG A 878 -35.43 1.49 5.63
CA ARG A 878 -35.16 2.44 4.54
C ARG A 878 -36.35 2.62 3.61
N ALA A 879 -37.11 1.56 3.36
CA ALA A 879 -38.30 1.61 2.52
C ALA A 879 -39.45 2.43 3.13
N GLN A 880 -39.54 2.53 4.46
CA GLN A 880 -40.58 3.31 5.16
C GLN A 880 -40.40 4.82 5.01
N VAL A 881 -39.19 5.29 4.80
CA VAL A 881 -38.93 6.72 4.55
C VAL A 881 -39.55 7.06 3.19
N GLN A 882 -40.24 8.19 3.05
CA GLN A 882 -40.67 8.68 1.72
C GLN A 882 -39.55 9.55 1.13
N PRO A 883 -39.16 9.35 -0.15
CA PRO A 883 -38.16 10.20 -0.77
C PRO A 883 -38.73 11.59 -1.06
N ASP A 884 -37.95 12.63 -0.77
CA ASP A 884 -38.34 14.03 -1.02
C ASP A 884 -38.49 14.34 -2.52
N THR A 885 -37.75 13.59 -3.37
CA THR A 885 -37.77 13.71 -4.83
C THR A 885 -37.98 12.36 -5.50
N GLN A 886 -38.68 12.35 -6.63
CA GLN A 886 -38.86 11.15 -7.47
C GLN A 886 -37.95 11.23 -8.69
N SER A 887 -36.66 11.09 -8.45
CA SER A 887 -35.60 11.20 -9.46
C SER A 887 -35.07 9.83 -9.86
N VAL A 888 -34.81 9.65 -11.16
CA VAL A 888 -34.20 8.44 -11.74
C VAL A 888 -32.87 8.82 -12.38
N LEU A 889 -31.79 8.23 -11.88
CA LEU A 889 -30.46 8.35 -12.46
C LEU A 889 -30.20 7.16 -13.40
N LEU A 890 -30.02 7.41 -14.69
CA LEU A 890 -29.61 6.42 -15.68
C LEU A 890 -28.12 6.60 -15.97
N VAL A 891 -27.31 5.60 -15.65
CA VAL A 891 -25.87 5.55 -15.94
C VAL A 891 -25.63 4.52 -17.03
N ILE A 892 -25.10 4.96 -18.16
CA ILE A 892 -24.87 4.10 -19.32
C ILE A 892 -23.41 4.11 -19.76
N MET A 893 -22.90 2.94 -20.16
CA MET A 893 -21.56 2.76 -20.71
C MET A 893 -21.61 1.96 -22.03
N PRO A 894 -22.05 2.56 -23.15
CA PRO A 894 -22.07 1.87 -24.44
C PRO A 894 -20.68 1.43 -24.90
N LYS A 895 -19.66 2.22 -24.54
CA LYS A 895 -18.24 1.94 -24.74
C LYS A 895 -17.54 1.99 -23.40
N THR A 896 -16.76 0.97 -23.09
CA THR A 896 -16.02 0.88 -21.82
C THR A 896 -14.53 0.85 -22.09
N PRO A 897 -13.72 1.72 -21.46
CA PRO A 897 -12.26 1.67 -21.58
C PRO A 897 -11.71 0.26 -21.29
N GLY A 898 -11.00 -0.33 -22.25
CA GLY A 898 -10.42 -1.66 -22.12
C GLY A 898 -11.41 -2.84 -22.10
N GLY A 899 -12.70 -2.61 -22.36
CA GLY A 899 -13.74 -3.66 -22.42
C GLY A 899 -14.45 -3.70 -23.78
N ASP A 900 -15.30 -4.72 -23.96
CA ASP A 900 -16.13 -4.87 -25.17
C ASP A 900 -17.27 -3.85 -25.22
N ASP A 901 -17.69 -3.46 -26.42
CA ASP A 901 -18.84 -2.56 -26.64
C ASP A 901 -20.16 -3.24 -26.25
N LEU A 902 -21.09 -2.48 -25.67
CA LEU A 902 -22.43 -2.93 -25.25
C LEU A 902 -23.51 -2.19 -26.08
N PRO A 903 -23.85 -2.67 -27.28
CA PRO A 903 -24.74 -1.96 -28.19
C PRO A 903 -26.20 -1.89 -27.69
N GLY A 904 -26.64 -2.84 -26.88
CA GLY A 904 -27.99 -2.92 -26.31
C GLY A 904 -28.28 -1.85 -25.26
N VAL A 905 -27.25 -1.33 -24.59
CA VAL A 905 -27.35 -0.31 -23.53
C VAL A 905 -28.08 0.96 -24.02
N MET A 906 -27.85 1.39 -25.26
CA MET A 906 -28.54 2.55 -25.82
C MET A 906 -30.04 2.29 -26.03
N ALA A 907 -30.40 1.08 -26.45
CA ALA A 907 -31.78 0.69 -26.63
C ALA A 907 -32.49 0.54 -25.27
N GLU A 908 -31.80 -0.04 -24.27
CA GLU A 908 -32.26 -0.15 -22.89
C GLU A 908 -32.58 1.24 -22.31
N ALA A 909 -31.63 2.17 -22.37
CA ALA A 909 -31.80 3.52 -21.84
C ALA A 909 -32.99 4.26 -22.49
N LYS A 910 -33.12 4.15 -23.82
CA LYS A 910 -34.23 4.74 -24.57
C LYS A 910 -35.57 4.16 -24.14
N ALA A 911 -35.67 2.84 -24.04
CA ALA A 911 -36.91 2.16 -23.62
C ALA A 911 -37.34 2.58 -22.21
N ILE A 912 -36.38 2.75 -21.29
CA ILE A 912 -36.65 3.21 -19.93
C ILE A 912 -37.13 4.66 -19.93
N GLN A 913 -36.48 5.56 -20.69
CA GLN A 913 -36.89 6.96 -20.81
C GLN A 913 -38.29 7.12 -21.40
N GLU A 914 -38.67 6.30 -22.37
CA GLU A 914 -40.01 6.31 -22.97
C GLU A 914 -41.10 5.79 -22.01
N THR A 915 -40.71 4.94 -21.06
CA THR A 915 -41.62 4.31 -20.09
C THR A 915 -41.84 5.18 -18.84
N ILE A 916 -40.80 5.88 -18.38
CA ILE A 916 -40.86 6.69 -17.16
C ILE A 916 -41.59 8.01 -17.46
N THR A 917 -42.76 8.18 -16.85
CA THR A 917 -43.61 9.36 -17.00
C THR A 917 -43.63 10.23 -15.73
N THR A 918 -44.22 11.43 -15.81
CA THR A 918 -44.40 12.31 -14.65
C THR A 918 -45.14 11.57 -13.53
N PRO A 919 -44.72 11.69 -12.26
CA PRO A 919 -43.87 12.75 -11.67
C PRO A 919 -42.36 12.47 -11.65
N TYR A 920 -41.85 11.41 -12.29
CA TYR A 920 -40.42 11.09 -12.22
C TYR A 920 -39.56 12.00 -13.12
N THR A 921 -38.43 12.48 -12.60
CA THR A 921 -37.42 13.21 -13.40
C THR A 921 -36.26 12.29 -13.74
N VAL A 922 -35.96 12.10 -15.03
CA VAL A 922 -34.86 11.24 -15.48
C VAL A 922 -33.61 12.07 -15.77
N GLN A 923 -32.49 11.69 -15.16
CA GLN A 923 -31.16 12.22 -15.45
C GLN A 923 -30.35 11.11 -16.14
N LEU A 924 -29.89 11.37 -17.37
CA LEU A 924 -29.10 10.42 -18.14
C LEU A 924 -27.63 10.85 -18.14
N PHE A 925 -26.74 10.00 -17.65
CA PHE A 925 -25.30 10.16 -17.71
C PHE A 925 -24.72 9.14 -18.69
N ASP A 926 -24.19 9.65 -19.81
CA ASP A 926 -23.48 8.88 -20.82
C ASP A 926 -21.98 8.88 -20.52
N GLN A 927 -21.44 7.70 -20.24
CA GLN A 927 -20.03 7.47 -19.91
C GLN A 927 -19.48 8.37 -18.79
N PRO A 928 -20.10 8.40 -17.58
CA PRO A 928 -19.60 9.19 -16.46
C PRO A 928 -18.41 8.53 -15.76
N SER A 929 -17.68 9.29 -14.93
CA SER A 929 -16.70 8.77 -13.97
C SER A 929 -17.36 8.31 -12.67
N ALA A 930 -16.66 7.53 -11.85
CA ALA A 930 -17.16 7.04 -10.56
C ALA A 930 -17.46 8.17 -9.57
N GLU A 931 -16.62 9.22 -9.55
CA GLU A 931 -16.83 10.39 -8.69
C GLU A 931 -18.16 11.10 -9.00
N VAL A 932 -18.44 11.32 -10.29
CA VAL A 932 -19.67 11.98 -10.75
C VAL A 932 -20.89 11.17 -10.37
N VAL A 933 -20.83 9.84 -10.53
CA VAL A 933 -21.92 8.94 -10.12
C VAL A 933 -22.14 8.99 -8.61
N LEU A 934 -21.10 8.89 -7.79
CA LEU A 934 -21.22 8.93 -6.33
C LEU A 934 -21.87 10.22 -5.80
N GLN A 935 -21.62 11.34 -6.47
CA GLN A 935 -22.29 12.61 -6.16
C GLN A 935 -23.77 12.55 -6.53
N ALA A 936 -24.10 12.09 -7.74
CA ALA A 936 -25.48 12.03 -8.23
C ALA A 936 -26.36 11.03 -7.46
N LEU A 937 -25.78 9.94 -6.93
CA LEU A 937 -26.51 8.95 -6.13
C LEU A 937 -27.16 9.54 -4.87
N ARG A 938 -26.62 10.66 -4.32
CA ARG A 938 -27.13 11.31 -3.11
C ARG A 938 -28.53 11.90 -3.27
N ASP A 939 -28.85 12.31 -4.48
CA ASP A 939 -30.09 13.02 -4.82
C ASP A 939 -31.06 12.15 -5.64
N CYS A 940 -30.73 10.87 -5.87
CA CYS A 940 -31.56 9.96 -6.66
C CYS A 940 -32.43 9.04 -5.80
N SER A 941 -33.68 8.80 -6.23
CA SER A 941 -34.56 7.78 -5.63
C SER A 941 -34.40 6.41 -6.31
N ILE A 942 -34.18 6.42 -7.62
CA ILE A 942 -33.92 5.23 -8.44
C ILE A 942 -32.60 5.43 -9.17
N SER A 943 -31.74 4.42 -9.19
CA SER A 943 -30.54 4.39 -10.03
C SER A 943 -30.56 3.16 -10.93
N HIS A 944 -30.29 3.33 -12.21
CA HIS A 944 -30.13 2.25 -13.17
C HIS A 944 -28.74 2.32 -13.78
N PHE A 945 -28.05 1.18 -13.79
CA PHE A 945 -26.71 1.02 -14.35
C PHE A 945 -26.76 0.03 -15.49
N ALA A 946 -26.37 0.47 -16.69
CA ALA A 946 -26.22 -0.37 -17.88
C ALA A 946 -24.76 -0.29 -18.33
N CYS A 947 -23.93 -1.21 -17.82
CA CYS A 947 -22.47 -1.19 -17.95
C CYS A 947 -21.86 -2.57 -17.63
N HIS A 948 -20.54 -2.71 -17.79
CA HIS A 948 -19.83 -3.90 -17.34
C HIS A 948 -19.73 -3.96 -15.81
N GLY A 949 -19.98 -5.14 -15.24
CA GLY A 949 -19.77 -5.45 -13.84
C GLY A 949 -18.68 -6.50 -13.68
N TRP A 950 -17.82 -6.33 -12.68
CA TRP A 950 -16.72 -7.25 -12.41
C TRP A 950 -16.73 -7.71 -10.96
N SER A 951 -16.74 -9.03 -10.74
CA SER A 951 -16.50 -9.63 -9.43
C SER A 951 -15.02 -9.95 -9.28
N ASP A 952 -14.38 -9.33 -8.29
CA ASP A 952 -12.99 -9.62 -7.95
C ASP A 952 -12.89 -11.04 -7.33
N ILE A 953 -11.80 -11.75 -7.66
CA ILE A 953 -11.58 -13.15 -7.26
C ILE A 953 -10.73 -13.29 -5.98
N LEU A 954 -10.14 -12.20 -5.50
CA LEU A 954 -9.32 -12.15 -4.29
C LEU A 954 -10.02 -11.34 -3.19
N ASP A 955 -10.62 -10.21 -3.55
CA ASP A 955 -11.24 -9.28 -2.61
C ASP A 955 -12.59 -8.74 -3.12
N PRO A 956 -13.74 -9.22 -2.58
CA PRO A 956 -15.04 -8.79 -3.03
C PRO A 956 -15.35 -7.30 -2.79
N SER A 957 -14.60 -6.58 -1.93
CA SER A 957 -14.73 -5.13 -1.77
C SER A 957 -14.27 -4.36 -3.02
N ASN A 958 -13.34 -4.94 -3.79
CA ASN A 958 -12.81 -4.37 -5.03
C ASN A 958 -13.67 -4.68 -6.25
N SER A 959 -14.70 -5.53 -6.13
CA SER A 959 -15.68 -5.73 -7.20
C SER A 959 -16.30 -4.38 -7.60
N TYR A 960 -16.52 -4.15 -8.90
CA TYR A 960 -16.84 -2.80 -9.39
C TYR A 960 -17.76 -2.79 -10.61
N LEU A 961 -18.46 -1.66 -10.79
CA LEU A 961 -19.06 -1.26 -12.07
C LEU A 961 -18.03 -0.44 -12.86
N ALA A 962 -17.79 -0.82 -14.11
CA ALA A 962 -16.78 -0.19 -14.96
C ALA A 962 -17.34 1.10 -15.57
N LEU A 963 -16.64 2.21 -15.34
CA LEU A 963 -17.04 3.57 -15.73
C LEU A 963 -15.93 4.25 -16.54
N GLN A 964 -16.18 5.49 -16.99
CA GLN A 964 -15.25 6.22 -17.84
C GLN A 964 -14.02 6.69 -17.04
N GLY A 965 -12.86 6.12 -17.38
CA GLY A 965 -11.54 6.51 -16.84
C GLY A 965 -10.92 7.72 -17.53
N GLN A 966 -9.83 8.22 -16.94
CA GLN A 966 -9.02 9.31 -17.53
C GLN A 966 -8.31 8.89 -18.84
N SER A 967 -8.17 7.59 -19.07
CA SER A 967 -7.58 7.00 -20.27
C SER A 967 -8.56 6.00 -20.91
N ASN A 968 -8.51 5.85 -22.23
CA ASN A 968 -9.34 4.90 -22.98
C ASN A 968 -8.94 3.43 -22.77
N SER A 969 -7.87 3.15 -22.03
CA SER A 969 -7.37 1.77 -21.81
C SER A 969 -7.74 1.18 -20.45
N ILE A 970 -8.06 2.00 -19.45
CA ILE A 970 -8.31 1.53 -18.07
C ILE A 970 -9.61 2.20 -17.59
N PRO A 971 -10.64 1.41 -17.21
CA PRO A 971 -11.90 1.98 -16.74
C PRO A 971 -11.73 2.55 -15.33
N ASP A 972 -12.49 3.60 -15.03
CA ASP A 972 -12.71 4.03 -13.65
C ASP A 972 -13.56 2.98 -12.93
N ARG A 973 -13.35 2.78 -11.63
CA ARG A 973 -13.94 1.67 -10.88
C ARG A 973 -14.85 2.19 -9.78
N LEU A 974 -16.16 2.04 -9.97
CA LEU A 974 -17.12 2.24 -8.90
C LEU A 974 -17.22 0.97 -8.05
N THR A 975 -16.39 0.89 -7.02
CA THR A 975 -16.23 -0.33 -6.20
C THR A 975 -17.34 -0.52 -5.17
N VAL A 976 -17.55 -1.78 -4.74
CA VAL A 976 -18.41 -2.12 -3.59
C VAL A 976 -18.02 -1.31 -2.36
N GLN A 977 -16.73 -1.13 -2.11
CA GLN A 977 -16.24 -0.32 -1.01
C GLN A 977 -16.76 1.13 -1.10
N ASN A 978 -16.53 1.81 -2.23
CA ASN A 978 -16.96 3.20 -2.40
C ASN A 978 -18.48 3.37 -2.27
N ILE A 979 -19.25 2.44 -2.84
CA ILE A 979 -20.72 2.46 -2.76
C ILE A 979 -21.17 2.27 -1.31
N SER A 980 -20.70 1.22 -0.64
CA SER A 980 -21.16 0.87 0.72
C SER A 980 -20.79 1.88 1.79
N GLU A 981 -19.72 2.65 1.59
CA GLU A 981 -19.31 3.76 2.46
C GLU A 981 -20.17 5.02 2.25
N THR A 982 -20.93 5.10 1.16
CA THR A 982 -21.81 6.22 0.88
C THR A 982 -23.10 6.14 1.72
N HIS A 983 -23.61 7.29 2.14
CA HIS A 983 -24.87 7.39 2.88
C HIS A 983 -25.96 8.06 2.04
N LEU A 984 -26.96 7.28 1.64
CA LEU A 984 -28.00 7.72 0.71
C LEU A 984 -29.37 7.72 1.42
N GLY A 985 -29.87 8.89 1.77
CA GLY A 985 -31.16 9.03 2.46
C GLY A 985 -32.38 8.83 1.56
N GLN A 986 -32.28 9.20 0.27
CA GLN A 986 -33.38 9.17 -0.68
C GLN A 986 -33.44 7.90 -1.55
N ALA A 987 -32.38 7.09 -1.53
CA ALA A 987 -32.25 5.90 -2.35
C ALA A 987 -33.32 4.83 -2.04
N ARG A 988 -33.99 4.30 -3.08
CA ARG A 988 -35.03 3.27 -2.97
C ARG A 988 -34.76 2.04 -3.82
N LEU A 989 -34.45 2.23 -5.11
CA LEU A 989 -34.22 1.12 -6.03
C LEU A 989 -32.93 1.31 -6.82
N ALA A 990 -32.03 0.34 -6.73
CA ALA A 990 -30.89 0.21 -7.64
C ALA A 990 -31.15 -0.93 -8.63
N TYR A 991 -31.13 -0.65 -9.93
CA TYR A 991 -31.20 -1.66 -10.97
C TYR A 991 -29.84 -1.80 -11.62
N LEU A 992 -29.18 -2.95 -11.41
CA LEU A 992 -27.83 -3.22 -11.90
C LEU A 992 -27.92 -4.12 -13.13
N SER A 993 -28.11 -3.51 -14.30
CA SER A 993 -28.01 -4.14 -15.62
C SER A 993 -26.53 -4.33 -16.01
N ALA A 994 -25.83 -5.10 -15.17
CA ALA A 994 -24.41 -5.37 -15.29
C ALA A 994 -24.13 -6.80 -14.84
N CYS A 995 -23.12 -7.42 -15.45
CA CYS A 995 -22.76 -8.81 -15.21
C CYS A 995 -22.27 -9.07 -13.78
N SER A 996 -22.62 -10.22 -13.21
CA SER A 996 -22.06 -10.76 -11.95
C SER A 996 -22.18 -9.81 -10.73
N THR A 997 -23.22 -8.97 -10.69
CA THR A 997 -23.43 -7.95 -9.64
C THR A 997 -23.93 -8.53 -8.30
N ALA A 998 -24.38 -9.78 -8.30
CA ALA A 998 -24.73 -10.58 -7.14
C ALA A 998 -23.80 -11.81 -6.97
N GLU A 999 -22.64 -11.82 -7.63
CA GLU A 999 -21.65 -12.89 -7.50
C GLU A 999 -20.63 -12.55 -6.40
N ASN A 1000 -20.25 -13.54 -5.59
CA ASN A 1000 -19.06 -13.48 -4.75
C ASN A 1000 -18.17 -14.68 -5.09
N ARG A 1001 -17.05 -14.40 -5.77
CA ARG A 1001 -16.10 -15.43 -6.22
C ARG A 1001 -15.15 -15.92 -5.13
N VAL A 1002 -15.07 -15.23 -4.00
CA VAL A 1002 -14.20 -15.61 -2.87
C VAL A 1002 -14.97 -16.55 -1.95
N SER A 1003 -14.79 -17.86 -2.15
CA SER A 1003 -15.52 -18.91 -1.41
C SER A 1003 -15.45 -18.76 0.11
N LYS A 1004 -14.30 -18.33 0.64
CA LYS A 1004 -14.08 -18.08 2.07
C LYS A 1004 -14.78 -16.81 2.60
N LEU A 1005 -15.25 -15.92 1.74
CA LEU A 1005 -16.06 -14.75 2.11
C LEU A 1005 -17.51 -14.88 1.67
N ALA A 1006 -17.94 -16.05 1.21
CA ALA A 1006 -19.28 -16.22 0.66
C ALA A 1006 -20.37 -15.97 1.71
N ASP A 1007 -20.08 -16.21 2.99
CA ASP A 1007 -20.97 -15.94 4.13
C ASP A 1007 -21.06 -14.46 4.53
N GLU A 1008 -20.19 -13.60 4.01
CA GLU A 1008 -20.32 -12.15 4.20
C GLU A 1008 -21.41 -11.55 3.29
N GLY A 1009 -21.80 -12.26 2.23
CA GLY A 1009 -22.75 -11.73 1.25
C GLY A 1009 -22.27 -10.42 0.60
N LEU A 1010 -20.95 -10.21 0.51
CA LEU A 1010 -20.37 -8.98 -0.02
C LEU A 1010 -20.28 -9.06 -1.55
N HIS A 1011 -21.06 -8.23 -2.24
CA HIS A 1011 -21.10 -8.07 -3.69
C HIS A 1011 -21.73 -6.70 -4.02
N LEU A 1012 -21.78 -6.30 -5.30
CA LEU A 1012 -22.31 -5.00 -5.72
C LEU A 1012 -23.74 -4.78 -5.21
N ALA A 1013 -24.63 -5.77 -5.35
CA ALA A 1013 -26.00 -5.62 -4.88
C ALA A 1013 -26.11 -5.34 -3.37
N SER A 1014 -25.36 -6.05 -2.51
CA SER A 1014 -25.40 -5.79 -1.07
C SER A 1014 -24.69 -4.48 -0.71
N GLY A 1015 -23.68 -4.05 -1.48
CA GLY A 1015 -23.08 -2.71 -1.37
C GLY A 1015 -24.08 -1.58 -1.56
N PHE A 1016 -24.91 -1.65 -2.61
CA PHE A 1016 -26.00 -0.69 -2.84
C PHE A 1016 -27.04 -0.72 -1.71
N GLN A 1017 -27.43 -1.92 -1.25
CA GLN A 1017 -28.36 -2.01 -0.13
C GLN A 1017 -27.79 -1.35 1.13
N VAL A 1018 -26.51 -1.57 1.45
CA VAL A 1018 -25.84 -0.93 2.60
C VAL A 1018 -25.79 0.59 2.41
N ALA A 1019 -25.55 1.08 1.18
CA ALA A 1019 -25.53 2.52 0.89
C ALA A 1019 -26.85 3.21 1.23
N GLY A 1020 -27.98 2.49 1.13
CA GLY A 1020 -29.30 2.97 1.53
C GLY A 1020 -30.45 2.48 0.65
N PHE A 1021 -30.18 1.78 -0.45
CA PHE A 1021 -31.21 1.28 -1.36
C PHE A 1021 -32.03 0.15 -0.70
N ALA A 1022 -33.34 0.34 -0.59
CA ALA A 1022 -34.24 -0.68 -0.06
C ALA A 1022 -34.35 -1.91 -0.98
N HIS A 1023 -34.21 -1.69 -2.29
CA HIS A 1023 -34.31 -2.70 -3.33
C HIS A 1023 -33.10 -2.65 -4.25
N THR A 1024 -32.61 -3.81 -4.66
CA THR A 1024 -31.58 -3.95 -5.67
C THR A 1024 -31.89 -5.11 -6.60
N VAL A 1025 -31.95 -4.85 -7.90
CA VAL A 1025 -32.02 -5.87 -8.95
C VAL A 1025 -30.62 -6.09 -9.50
N ALA A 1026 -30.21 -7.35 -9.61
CA ALA A 1026 -28.84 -7.73 -9.96
C ALA A 1026 -28.79 -9.05 -10.73
N SER A 1027 -27.60 -9.44 -11.17
CA SER A 1027 -27.32 -10.69 -11.89
C SER A 1027 -26.30 -11.56 -11.12
N MET A 1028 -26.56 -12.86 -11.02
CA MET A 1028 -25.67 -13.82 -10.33
C MET A 1028 -24.45 -14.24 -11.18
N TRP A 1029 -24.52 -14.10 -12.51
CA TRP A 1029 -23.44 -14.42 -13.45
C TRP A 1029 -23.55 -13.56 -14.73
N PRO A 1030 -22.59 -13.63 -15.67
CA PRO A 1030 -22.64 -12.84 -16.90
C PRO A 1030 -23.83 -13.18 -17.80
N SER A 1031 -24.49 -12.15 -18.35
CA SER A 1031 -25.67 -12.25 -19.21
C SER A 1031 -25.38 -11.78 -20.64
N ASN A 1032 -26.25 -12.17 -21.57
CA ASN A 1032 -26.40 -11.50 -22.86
C ASN A 1032 -27.02 -10.09 -22.67
N ASP A 1033 -26.42 -9.10 -23.32
CA ASP A 1033 -26.83 -7.69 -23.34
C ASP A 1033 -28.28 -7.48 -23.81
N GLU A 1034 -28.72 -8.20 -24.86
CA GLU A 1034 -30.08 -8.08 -25.40
C GLU A 1034 -31.15 -8.53 -24.38
N ILE A 1035 -30.86 -9.60 -23.63
CA ILE A 1035 -31.75 -10.12 -22.60
C ILE A 1035 -31.81 -9.16 -21.41
N CYS A 1036 -30.69 -8.56 -21.01
CA CYS A 1036 -30.66 -7.53 -19.97
C CYS A 1036 -31.57 -6.34 -20.32
N ALA A 1037 -31.42 -5.81 -21.55
CA ALA A 1037 -32.24 -4.71 -22.05
C ALA A 1037 -33.73 -5.05 -22.07
N GLN A 1038 -34.07 -6.28 -22.47
CA GLN A 1038 -35.45 -6.77 -22.48
C GLN A 1038 -36.05 -6.83 -21.06
N VAL A 1039 -35.35 -7.45 -20.10
CA VAL A 1039 -35.83 -7.54 -18.71
C VAL A 1039 -36.00 -6.16 -18.09
N ALA A 1040 -35.05 -5.25 -18.30
CA ALA A 1040 -35.13 -3.89 -17.74
C ALA A 1040 -36.32 -3.10 -18.30
N SER A 1041 -36.53 -3.15 -19.62
CA SER A 1041 -37.67 -2.49 -20.27
C SER A 1041 -39.01 -2.99 -19.72
N ILE A 1042 -39.18 -4.31 -19.61
CA ILE A 1042 -40.41 -4.91 -19.07
C ILE A 1042 -40.57 -4.56 -17.59
N PHE A 1043 -39.50 -4.60 -16.81
CA PHE A 1043 -39.52 -4.28 -15.39
C PHE A 1043 -40.03 -2.86 -15.13
N TYR A 1044 -39.47 -1.85 -15.82
CA TYR A 1044 -39.92 -0.46 -15.63
C TYR A 1044 -41.37 -0.28 -16.10
N ARG A 1045 -41.78 -0.93 -17.19
CA ARG A 1045 -43.16 -0.88 -17.67
C ARG A 1045 -44.13 -1.41 -16.62
N GLU A 1046 -43.86 -2.59 -16.08
CA GLU A 1046 -44.69 -3.21 -15.04
C GLU A 1046 -44.69 -2.40 -13.74
N LEU A 1047 -43.53 -1.85 -13.35
CA LEU A 1047 -43.42 -1.03 -12.15
C LEU A 1047 -44.23 0.26 -12.26
N ILE A 1048 -44.15 0.97 -13.39
CA ILE A 1048 -44.88 2.23 -13.61
C ILE A 1048 -46.39 1.99 -13.73
N VAL A 1049 -46.82 0.94 -14.44
CA VAL A 1049 -48.25 0.57 -14.55
C VAL A 1049 -48.86 0.31 -13.16
N LYS A 1050 -48.07 -0.24 -12.24
CA LYS A 1050 -48.45 -0.47 -10.85
C LYS A 1050 -48.13 0.73 -9.94
N GLY A 1051 -48.24 1.97 -10.41
CA GLY A 1051 -48.09 3.17 -9.58
C GLY A 1051 -46.67 3.48 -9.08
N GLY A 1052 -45.66 2.74 -9.54
CA GLY A 1052 -44.25 2.94 -9.19
C GLY A 1052 -43.92 2.58 -7.74
N LEU A 1053 -42.93 3.26 -7.16
CA LEU A 1053 -42.52 3.05 -5.77
C LEU A 1053 -43.58 3.46 -4.72
N ARG A 1054 -44.71 4.05 -5.13
CA ARG A 1054 -45.79 4.49 -4.23
C ARG A 1054 -46.70 3.35 -3.76
N GLU A 1055 -46.78 2.26 -4.52
CA GLU A 1055 -47.57 1.06 -4.17
C GLU A 1055 -46.82 0.11 -3.20
N GLY A 1056 -45.66 0.53 -2.69
CA GLY A 1056 -44.90 -0.19 -1.65
C GLY A 1056 -43.99 -1.31 -2.18
N ASN A 1057 -43.29 -1.96 -1.25
CA ASN A 1057 -42.16 -2.87 -1.53
C ASN A 1057 -42.52 -4.06 -2.42
N ARG A 1058 -43.76 -4.55 -2.31
CA ARG A 1058 -44.25 -5.69 -3.09
C ARG A 1058 -44.32 -5.39 -4.59
N ALA A 1059 -44.57 -4.14 -4.98
CA ALA A 1059 -44.67 -3.74 -6.39
C ALA A 1059 -43.36 -4.00 -7.16
N VAL A 1060 -42.22 -3.71 -6.53
CA VAL A 1060 -40.89 -3.94 -7.12
C VAL A 1060 -40.67 -5.42 -7.40
N ALA A 1061 -40.91 -6.28 -6.41
CA ALA A 1061 -40.72 -7.71 -6.56
C ALA A 1061 -41.68 -8.31 -7.61
N VAL A 1062 -42.93 -7.84 -7.66
CA VAL A 1062 -43.92 -8.30 -8.66
C VAL A 1062 -43.54 -7.86 -10.08
N ALA A 1063 -43.13 -6.60 -10.27
CA ALA A 1063 -42.67 -6.11 -11.56
C ALA A 1063 -41.44 -6.88 -12.05
N PHE A 1064 -40.51 -7.17 -11.14
CA PHE A 1064 -39.32 -7.97 -11.42
C PHE A 1064 -39.68 -9.41 -11.83
N HIS A 1065 -40.55 -10.06 -11.06
CA HIS A 1065 -41.01 -11.41 -11.39
C HIS A 1065 -41.71 -11.48 -12.75
N ALA A 1066 -42.56 -10.50 -13.07
CA ALA A 1066 -43.23 -10.41 -14.36
C ALA A 1066 -42.23 -10.28 -15.52
N ALA A 1067 -41.20 -9.44 -15.36
CA ALA A 1067 -40.15 -9.26 -16.36
C ALA A 1067 -39.37 -10.54 -16.64
N VAL A 1068 -38.90 -11.22 -15.59
CA VAL A 1068 -38.17 -12.48 -15.74
C VAL A 1068 -39.07 -13.59 -16.29
N LYS A 1069 -40.36 -13.60 -15.92
CA LYS A 1069 -41.33 -14.57 -16.44
C LYS A 1069 -41.50 -14.46 -17.95
N GLU A 1070 -41.54 -13.25 -18.50
CA GLU A 1070 -41.67 -13.03 -19.94
C GLU A 1070 -40.46 -13.57 -20.72
N VAL A 1071 -39.25 -13.33 -20.21
CA VAL A 1071 -38.02 -13.91 -20.79
C VAL A 1071 -37.97 -15.43 -20.63
N ARG A 1072 -38.36 -15.96 -19.47
CA ARG A 1072 -38.46 -17.42 -19.24
C ARG A 1072 -39.43 -18.09 -20.23
N MET A 1073 -40.54 -17.45 -20.61
CA MET A 1073 -41.46 -18.02 -21.61
C MET A 1073 -40.82 -18.13 -23.01
N GLN A 1074 -39.86 -17.26 -23.33
CA GLN A 1074 -39.15 -17.28 -24.61
C GLN A 1074 -37.95 -18.24 -24.59
N HIS A 1075 -37.37 -18.48 -23.40
CA HIS A 1075 -36.12 -19.22 -23.20
C HIS A 1075 -36.25 -20.32 -22.14
N ALA A 1076 -37.38 -21.05 -22.11
CA ALA A 1076 -37.70 -22.01 -21.04
C ALA A 1076 -36.64 -23.12 -20.89
N GLU A 1077 -36.13 -23.63 -22.01
CA GLU A 1077 -35.08 -24.67 -22.07
C GLU A 1077 -33.67 -24.12 -21.83
N GLN A 1078 -33.51 -22.82 -21.60
CA GLN A 1078 -32.22 -22.16 -21.41
C GLN A 1078 -32.16 -21.38 -20.09
N PRO A 1079 -32.20 -22.05 -18.91
CA PRO A 1079 -32.21 -21.39 -17.60
C PRO A 1079 -31.08 -20.39 -17.38
N HIS A 1080 -29.91 -20.60 -18.00
CA HIS A 1080 -28.78 -19.69 -17.91
C HIS A 1080 -29.09 -18.25 -18.39
N GLN A 1081 -30.13 -18.05 -19.21
CA GLN A 1081 -30.53 -16.74 -19.72
C GLN A 1081 -31.47 -15.97 -18.78
N TRP A 1082 -32.25 -16.63 -17.93
CA TRP A 1082 -33.25 -15.98 -17.08
C TRP A 1082 -33.04 -16.20 -15.57
N ALA A 1083 -32.44 -17.32 -15.16
CA ALA A 1083 -32.23 -17.66 -13.74
C ALA A 1083 -31.10 -16.85 -13.07
N GLN A 1084 -30.39 -16.04 -13.84
CA GLN A 1084 -29.35 -15.16 -13.30
C GLN A 1084 -29.93 -13.94 -12.59
N PHE A 1085 -31.12 -13.51 -12.98
CA PHE A 1085 -31.72 -12.28 -12.47
C PHE A 1085 -32.25 -12.51 -11.07
N VAL A 1086 -31.84 -11.67 -10.14
CA VAL A 1086 -32.23 -11.75 -8.74
C VAL A 1086 -32.60 -10.38 -8.17
N HIS A 1087 -33.58 -10.38 -7.28
CA HIS A 1087 -34.00 -9.22 -6.52
C HIS A 1087 -33.56 -9.37 -5.05
N PHE A 1088 -32.83 -8.38 -4.54
CA PHE A 1088 -32.46 -8.23 -3.14
C PHE A 1088 -33.24 -7.08 -2.50
N GLY A 1089 -33.84 -7.26 -1.33
CA GLY A 1089 -34.46 -6.13 -0.61
C GLY A 1089 -35.75 -6.40 0.15
N ALA A 1090 -36.34 -5.29 0.58
CA ALA A 1090 -37.48 -5.17 1.49
C ALA A 1090 -38.76 -5.84 1.01
#